data_AF-A0AAE1STB1-F1
#
_entry.id   AF-A0AAE1STB1-F1
#
_cell.length_a   1.000
_cell.length_b   1.000
_cell.length_c   1.000
_cell.angle_alpha   90.00
_cell.angle_beta   90.00
_cell.angle_gamma   90.00
#
_symmetry.space_group_name_H-M   'P 1'
#
loop_
_entity.id
_entity.type
_entity.pdbx_description
1 polymer ?
#
loop_
_entity_poly.entity_id
_entity_poly.type
_entity_poly.pdbx_seq_one_letter_code
_entity_poly.pdbx_strand_id
1 'polypeptide(L)'
;MQGEEAKGCCAEEVEAVMQESKTAGTCCCCMISKEGVVAVVGANHPSTMEASAGLVAGSHNRNELVVIHGHEEHKPLKDLSGQVCDICGDEIGLTVDGDLFVACNECGFPVCRPCYEYERREGTQQCPQCKTRYKRLKGSPRVAGDEDEEDIDDIEHEFKVDDEQNKNRNIVETILHGKMTYGRGPEDEDSVQYPPVIAGTRSHPVSGEFQISSHASGEQMLGSSLHKRIHPYSGSESGSARWDDKKEGGWKERMDDWKMQQGNMGQEYDDSADPDMSMVDEARQPLSRKVPIASSKINPYRMVIVARLFILAIFLRYRILNPVHDAIGLWLTSIICEIWFAISWILDQFPKWFPIDRETYLDRLSLRYEREGEPNMLAPVDIFVSTVDPMKEPPLVTANTILSILAMDYPVDKVSCYLSDDGASMCTFEALSETAEFARKWVPFCKKFAIEPRAPEFYFSLKIDYLKDKVQPTFVKERRAMKREYEEFKVRINALVAKATKMPPGGWIMQDGTPWPGNNTRDHPGMIQVFLGQSGGTDVEGHELPRLVYVSREKRPGFQHHKKAGAMNALHTTSDISTRIFAESQIILSMRTLQIRVSGVLTNAPFMLNLDCDHYLNNSKAAREAMCFLMDPQMGKKVCFVQFPQRFDGIDRHDRYANRNTVFFDINMKGLDGIQGPVYVGTGCVFRRQALYGYSPPKRAKRPRMVSCDCCPCFGRKKKLDKYKSEINADAENGQGFDDANELLMSQMNFEKKFGQSAIFVTSTIMIEGGVPPSSSPAALLKEAIHVISCGYEDKTEWGLELGWIYGSITEDILTGFKMHCRGWRSVYCMPKLAAFKGSAPINLSDRLNQVLRWALGSVEIFFSRHSPVWYGYKGGKLKWLERLSYVNTTIYPFTSLPLLAYCTLPAVCLLTGKFIMPEISTFASLFFIALFLSIFTTGILELRWSGVSIEEWWRNEQFWVIGGISAHLFAVVQGLLKILAGIETSFTVTSKATDDEDFGELYAFKWTTLLIPPTTILIINLVGVVAGISDAISNGSNAWGPLFGKLFFAFWVIVHLYPFLKGLMGRQNRTPTIVVIWSILLASIFSLLWVRIDPFVLKTKGPDTKKCGVNC
;
A
#
# COMPACT_ATOMS: atom_id res chain seq x y z
N MET A 1 35.59 -18.63 -62.71
CA MET A 1 35.33 -18.60 -64.17
C MET A 1 34.40 -17.43 -64.43
N GLN A 2 34.62 -16.69 -65.54
CA GLN A 2 33.69 -15.78 -66.28
C GLN A 2 32.57 -15.03 -65.50
N GLY A 3 32.46 -13.69 -65.57
CA GLY A 3 33.32 -12.69 -66.23
C GLY A 3 32.60 -11.35 -66.50
N GLU A 4 33.40 -10.32 -66.83
CA GLU A 4 33.07 -9.12 -67.65
C GLU A 4 32.01 -8.11 -67.11
N GLU A 5 32.05 -6.80 -67.43
CA GLU A 5 33.10 -5.98 -68.08
C GLU A 5 33.49 -4.79 -67.17
N ALA A 6 33.80 -3.58 -67.68
CA ALA A 6 34.61 -2.59 -66.93
C ALA A 6 34.40 -1.10 -67.32
N LYS A 7 35.36 -0.26 -66.89
CA LYS A 7 35.46 1.22 -66.98
C LYS A 7 34.50 1.95 -66.02
N GLY A 8 34.83 3.12 -65.45
CA GLY A 8 36.00 4.02 -65.53
C GLY A 8 35.53 5.46 -65.19
N CYS A 9 36.35 6.47 -64.88
CA CYS A 9 37.80 6.57 -64.66
C CYS A 9 38.08 7.93 -63.94
N CYS A 10 39.33 8.19 -63.51
CA CYS A 10 39.85 9.49 -63.01
C CYS A 10 39.26 9.99 -61.65
N ALA A 11 39.99 10.71 -60.79
CA ALA A 11 41.42 11.05 -60.74
C ALA A 11 41.89 11.27 -59.28
N GLU A 12 43.13 10.87 -58.99
CA GLU A 12 44.28 11.66 -58.49
C GLU A 12 44.03 13.00 -57.73
N GLU A 13 44.87 13.46 -56.78
CA GLU A 13 45.90 12.84 -55.89
C GLU A 13 46.35 13.95 -54.89
N VAL A 14 47.61 13.92 -54.41
CA VAL A 14 48.41 15.04 -53.84
C VAL A 14 48.14 15.51 -52.40
N GLU A 15 48.98 14.99 -51.49
CA GLU A 15 49.67 15.65 -50.34
C GLU A 15 48.83 16.28 -49.17
N ALA A 16 49.16 16.17 -47.87
CA ALA A 16 50.43 16.15 -47.12
C ALA A 16 51.06 17.58 -46.97
N VAL A 17 51.82 17.96 -45.91
CA VAL A 17 52.31 17.27 -44.70
C VAL A 17 52.74 18.30 -43.61
N MET A 18 52.85 17.91 -42.32
CA MET A 18 53.62 18.62 -41.23
C MET A 18 53.13 20.05 -40.81
N GLN A 19 53.63 20.74 -39.76
CA GLN A 19 54.19 20.41 -38.42
C GLN A 19 54.42 21.74 -37.62
N GLU A 20 54.80 21.66 -36.32
CA GLU A 20 55.17 22.76 -35.39
C GLU A 20 54.02 23.64 -34.86
N SER A 21 53.92 24.11 -33.60
CA SER A 21 54.78 24.24 -32.39
C SER A 21 55.41 25.63 -32.11
N LYS A 22 55.67 25.90 -30.82
CA LYS A 22 56.10 27.16 -30.12
C LYS A 22 54.93 28.07 -29.71
N THR A 23 54.68 28.51 -28.46
CA THR A 23 55.43 28.82 -27.20
C THR A 23 55.89 30.28 -27.03
N ALA A 24 55.30 30.93 -26.02
CA ALA A 24 55.82 32.04 -25.19
C ALA A 24 56.18 33.41 -25.82
N GLY A 25 55.88 34.49 -25.09
CA GLY A 25 56.28 35.87 -25.39
C GLY A 25 55.67 36.86 -24.38
N THR A 26 56.47 37.70 -23.71
CA THR A 26 56.04 38.44 -22.51
C THR A 26 56.41 39.94 -22.56
N CYS A 27 55.55 40.78 -21.98
CA CYS A 27 55.84 42.08 -21.35
C CYS A 27 56.16 43.35 -22.19
N CYS A 28 55.56 44.46 -21.72
CA CYS A 28 56.13 45.83 -21.61
C CYS A 28 56.36 46.68 -22.90
N CYS A 29 56.34 48.03 -22.85
CA CYS A 29 56.08 48.97 -21.73
C CYS A 29 55.62 50.38 -22.20
N CYS A 30 55.23 51.21 -21.22
CA CYS A 30 55.21 52.70 -21.24
C CYS A 30 54.16 53.40 -22.14
N MET A 31 53.61 54.58 -21.78
CA MET A 31 53.88 55.53 -20.67
C MET A 31 52.54 56.29 -20.32
N ILE A 32 52.40 57.37 -19.50
CA ILE A 32 53.36 58.36 -18.98
C ILE A 32 53.23 58.71 -17.48
N SER A 33 52.40 59.68 -17.07
CA SER A 33 52.37 60.33 -15.74
C SER A 33 51.04 61.11 -15.54
N LYS A 34 50.64 61.67 -14.37
CA LYS A 34 51.46 62.25 -13.27
C LYS A 34 50.69 62.42 -11.94
N GLU A 35 51.36 62.12 -10.81
CA GLU A 35 51.28 62.66 -9.42
C GLU A 35 49.92 63.05 -8.73
N GLY A 36 49.66 62.73 -7.45
CA GLY A 36 50.35 61.85 -6.48
C GLY A 36 50.05 62.11 -4.97
N VAL A 37 50.54 61.19 -4.10
CA VAL A 37 50.98 61.39 -2.66
C VAL A 37 49.90 61.59 -1.56
N VAL A 38 49.91 60.96 -0.35
CA VAL A 38 50.55 59.72 0.19
C VAL A 38 49.98 59.32 1.59
N ALA A 39 49.93 58.01 1.93
CA ALA A 39 49.96 57.38 3.29
C ALA A 39 48.82 57.67 4.34
N VAL A 40 48.57 56.92 5.45
CA VAL A 40 48.84 55.52 5.92
C VAL A 40 47.91 55.19 7.12
N VAL A 41 47.42 53.94 7.25
CA VAL A 41 46.88 53.19 8.45
C VAL A 41 46.03 53.93 9.51
N GLY A 42 44.83 53.39 9.82
CA GLY A 42 44.05 53.70 11.03
C GLY A 42 42.73 52.92 11.11
N ALA A 43 42.13 52.78 12.30
CA ALA A 43 40.89 52.00 12.52
C ALA A 43 39.97 52.61 13.60
N ASN A 44 38.72 52.12 13.62
CA ASN A 44 37.66 52.24 14.64
C ASN A 44 36.75 53.48 14.71
N HIS A 45 35.47 53.15 14.97
CA HIS A 45 34.33 53.85 15.60
C HIS A 45 34.66 54.81 16.80
N PRO A 46 33.70 55.61 17.37
CA PRO A 46 32.22 55.54 17.28
C PRO A 46 31.39 56.87 17.22
N SER A 47 30.06 56.71 17.00
CA SER A 47 28.89 57.33 17.70
C SER A 47 28.54 58.85 17.77
N THR A 48 27.21 59.09 17.60
CA THR A 48 26.26 60.00 18.32
C THR A 48 26.24 61.53 18.13
N MET A 49 25.06 62.03 17.67
CA MET A 49 24.12 63.05 18.25
C MET A 49 24.68 64.41 18.78
N GLU A 50 23.95 65.55 18.79
CA GLU A 50 22.49 65.82 18.74
C GLU A 50 22.17 67.27 18.23
N ALA A 51 20.98 67.81 18.57
CA ALA A 51 20.58 69.24 18.66
C ALA A 51 19.85 69.98 17.49
N SER A 52 18.53 69.72 17.40
CA SER A 52 17.42 70.70 17.55
C SER A 52 17.21 71.97 16.68
N ALA A 53 15.92 72.23 16.42
CA ALA A 53 15.24 73.49 16.00
C ALA A 53 15.41 73.96 14.53
N GLY A 54 14.40 74.57 13.89
CA GLY A 54 12.98 74.76 14.28
C GLY A 54 12.39 76.07 13.75
N LEU A 55 11.17 76.06 13.19
CA LEU A 55 10.48 77.28 12.72
C LEU A 55 8.95 77.11 12.64
N VAL A 56 8.21 78.15 13.04
CA VAL A 56 6.74 78.26 13.03
C VAL A 56 6.35 79.69 12.65
N ALA A 57 5.22 79.88 11.96
CA ALA A 57 4.67 81.20 11.60
C ALA A 57 3.20 81.35 12.04
N GLY A 58 2.74 82.59 12.25
CA GLY A 58 1.49 82.88 12.97
C GLY A 58 0.49 83.82 12.28
N SER A 59 -0.75 83.73 12.76
CA SER A 59 -1.99 84.40 12.29
C SER A 59 -1.98 85.94 12.35
N HIS A 60 -2.98 86.57 11.73
CA HIS A 60 -3.38 87.96 12.00
C HIS A 60 -4.84 88.04 12.48
N ASN A 61 -5.06 88.77 13.59
CA ASN A 61 -6.32 89.04 14.31
C ASN A 61 -6.93 87.91 15.19
N ARG A 62 -6.83 88.15 16.51
CA ARG A 62 -7.69 87.67 17.62
C ARG A 62 -7.49 86.24 18.16
N ASN A 63 -6.30 86.06 18.76
CA ASN A 63 -6.08 85.43 20.07
C ASN A 63 -7.00 84.29 20.51
N GLU A 64 -6.70 83.06 20.11
CA GLU A 64 -6.54 81.95 21.06
C GLU A 64 -5.64 80.86 20.46
N LEU A 65 -4.96 80.08 21.31
CA LEU A 65 -4.05 79.01 20.91
C LEU A 65 -4.68 77.68 21.32
N VAL A 66 -5.17 76.91 20.34
CA VAL A 66 -5.77 75.60 20.57
C VAL A 66 -5.10 74.57 19.67
N VAL A 67 -4.35 73.64 20.28
CA VAL A 67 -3.94 72.40 19.62
C VAL A 67 -5.11 71.43 19.72
N ILE A 68 -5.58 70.93 18.58
CA ILE A 68 -6.60 69.87 18.52
C ILE A 68 -5.96 68.65 17.84
N HIS A 69 -5.94 67.53 18.56
CA HIS A 69 -5.64 66.20 18.04
C HIS A 69 -6.73 65.23 18.52
N GLY A 70 -7.03 64.25 17.66
CA GLY A 70 -8.19 63.37 17.71
C GLY A 70 -8.49 62.97 16.27
N HIS A 71 -7.82 61.91 15.77
CA HIS A 71 -8.36 60.55 15.71
C HIS A 71 -9.55 60.45 14.75
N GLU A 72 -9.59 59.48 13.83
CA GLU A 72 -9.01 58.14 13.92
C GLU A 72 -7.66 57.97 13.18
N GLU A 73 -6.88 56.98 13.61
CA GLU A 73 -5.53 56.71 13.09
C GLU A 73 -5.52 55.52 12.11
N HIS A 74 -5.01 55.73 10.90
CA HIS A 74 -4.33 54.64 10.21
C HIS A 74 -3.09 54.26 11.02
N LYS A 75 -2.91 52.97 11.34
CA LYS A 75 -1.63 52.48 11.86
C LYS A 75 -0.51 52.89 10.90
N PRO A 76 0.57 53.54 11.36
CA PRO A 76 1.70 53.82 10.49
C PRO A 76 2.30 52.49 10.03
N LEU A 77 2.32 52.29 8.71
CA LEU A 77 3.33 51.43 8.11
C LEU A 77 4.70 51.98 8.56
N LYS A 78 5.56 51.10 9.05
CA LYS A 78 6.96 51.46 9.35
C LYS A 78 7.65 51.88 8.04
N ASP A 79 8.83 52.50 8.15
CA ASP A 79 9.82 52.34 7.09
C ASP A 79 10.09 50.83 6.91
N LEU A 80 9.75 50.31 5.74
CA LEU A 80 9.76 48.87 5.41
C LEU A 80 10.62 48.55 4.18
N SER A 81 11.56 49.43 3.84
CA SER A 81 12.65 49.12 2.90
C SER A 81 13.46 47.94 3.44
N GLY A 82 13.35 46.78 2.80
CA GLY A 82 13.99 45.53 3.23
C GLY A 82 13.09 44.53 3.96
N GLN A 83 11.76 44.55 3.76
CA GLN A 83 10.95 43.39 4.14
C GLN A 83 11.32 42.14 3.35
N VAL A 84 11.43 41.03 4.08
CA VAL A 84 11.67 39.69 3.55
C VAL A 84 10.35 38.91 3.54
N CYS A 85 10.18 38.07 2.53
CA CYS A 85 9.02 37.20 2.37
C CYS A 85 9.03 36.06 3.42
N ASP A 86 8.04 36.06 4.33
CA ASP A 86 7.86 35.01 5.36
C ASP A 86 7.60 33.61 4.77
N ILE A 87 7.30 33.51 3.47
CA ILE A 87 7.14 32.23 2.76
C ILE A 87 8.47 31.69 2.19
N CYS A 88 9.44 32.52 1.78
CA CYS A 88 10.62 32.01 1.04
C CYS A 88 11.99 32.64 1.35
N GLY A 89 12.06 33.68 2.18
CA GLY A 89 13.32 34.35 2.52
C GLY A 89 13.89 35.28 1.44
N ASP A 90 13.16 35.52 0.34
CA ASP A 90 13.52 36.52 -0.69
C ASP A 90 12.91 37.89 -0.36
N GLU A 91 13.52 38.98 -0.84
CA GLU A 91 13.01 40.35 -0.63
C GLU A 91 11.63 40.56 -1.26
N ILE A 92 10.82 41.41 -0.62
CA ILE A 92 9.51 41.83 -1.14
C ILE A 92 9.72 43.01 -2.09
N GLY A 93 9.69 42.70 -3.39
CA GLY A 93 9.68 43.69 -4.46
C GLY A 93 8.42 44.56 -4.50
N LEU A 94 8.37 45.49 -5.44
CA LEU A 94 7.31 46.47 -5.56
C LEU A 94 6.12 45.96 -6.40
N THR A 95 4.99 46.67 -6.34
CA THR A 95 3.85 46.55 -7.26
C THR A 95 4.21 47.10 -8.65
N VAL A 96 3.31 46.94 -9.62
CA VAL A 96 3.51 47.54 -10.96
C VAL A 96 3.42 49.07 -10.94
N ASP A 97 2.78 49.63 -9.91
CA ASP A 97 2.57 51.07 -9.74
C ASP A 97 3.63 51.72 -8.81
N GLY A 98 4.52 50.91 -8.20
CA GLY A 98 5.71 51.37 -7.46
C GLY A 98 5.67 51.21 -5.93
N ASP A 99 4.53 50.83 -5.35
CA ASP A 99 4.34 50.61 -3.90
C ASP A 99 4.93 49.28 -3.42
N LEU A 100 5.07 49.10 -2.10
CA LEU A 100 5.47 47.81 -1.51
C LEU A 100 4.42 46.72 -1.81
N PHE A 101 4.83 45.55 -2.30
CA PHE A 101 3.89 44.48 -2.64
C PHE A 101 3.26 43.83 -1.40
N VAL A 102 1.97 44.08 -1.17
CA VAL A 102 1.15 43.43 -0.12
C VAL A 102 0.30 42.32 -0.72
N ALA A 103 0.55 41.07 -0.31
CA ALA A 103 -0.18 39.91 -0.82
C ALA A 103 -1.58 39.73 -0.21
N CYS A 104 -1.78 40.13 1.05
CA CYS A 104 -3.05 39.96 1.76
C CYS A 104 -3.47 41.24 2.49
N ASN A 105 -4.46 41.92 1.94
CA ASN A 105 -4.93 43.22 2.45
C ASN A 105 -5.61 43.14 3.83
N GLU A 106 -6.05 41.94 4.26
CA GLU A 106 -6.70 41.74 5.57
C GLU A 106 -5.72 41.75 6.74
N CYS A 107 -4.49 41.24 6.55
CA CYS A 107 -3.55 41.01 7.65
C CYS A 107 -2.12 41.51 7.39
N GLY A 108 -1.79 41.95 6.17
CA GLY A 108 -0.47 42.46 5.82
C GLY A 108 0.65 41.41 5.85
N PHE A 109 0.32 40.11 5.77
CA PHE A 109 1.30 39.03 5.83
C PHE A 109 2.36 39.19 4.72
N PRO A 110 3.66 39.34 5.06
CA PRO A 110 4.69 39.76 4.13
C PRO A 110 5.10 38.61 3.19
N VAL A 111 4.66 38.70 1.93
CA VAL A 111 4.83 37.65 0.92
C VAL A 111 5.17 38.27 -0.43
N CYS A 112 6.28 37.89 -1.05
CA CYS A 112 6.66 38.41 -2.38
C CYS A 112 5.74 37.89 -3.51
N ARG A 113 5.62 38.64 -4.61
CA ARG A 113 4.72 38.32 -5.75
C ARG A 113 4.82 36.86 -6.25
N PRO A 114 6.03 36.26 -6.47
CA PRO A 114 6.14 34.86 -6.87
C PRO A 114 5.63 33.84 -5.85
N CYS A 115 5.54 34.20 -4.56
CA CYS A 115 4.93 33.35 -3.54
C CYS A 115 3.41 33.45 -3.53
N TYR A 116 2.88 34.66 -3.65
CA TYR A 116 1.45 34.93 -3.73
C TYR A 116 0.83 34.28 -4.99
N GLU A 117 1.47 34.41 -6.16
CA GLU A 117 1.01 33.78 -7.41
C GLU A 117 1.08 32.25 -7.33
N TYR A 118 2.10 31.70 -6.66
CA TYR A 118 2.18 30.27 -6.39
C TYR A 118 1.05 29.76 -5.50
N GLU A 119 0.73 30.45 -4.39
CA GLU A 119 -0.38 30.06 -3.52
C GLU A 119 -1.74 30.17 -4.21
N ARG A 120 -1.94 31.13 -5.13
CA ARG A 120 -3.17 31.25 -5.93
C ARG A 120 -3.30 30.18 -7.01
N ARG A 121 -2.21 29.84 -7.70
CA ARG A 121 -2.23 28.90 -8.86
C ARG A 121 -2.14 27.43 -8.45
N GLU A 122 -1.29 27.11 -7.48
CA GLU A 122 -0.93 25.72 -7.13
C GLU A 122 -1.05 25.38 -5.64
N GLY A 123 -1.04 26.39 -4.76
CA GLY A 123 -1.16 26.22 -3.32
C GLY A 123 -2.60 26.22 -2.81
N THR A 124 -2.82 26.84 -1.67
CA THR A 124 -4.09 26.77 -0.92
C THR A 124 -5.17 27.76 -1.38
N GLN A 125 -4.85 28.66 -2.31
CA GLN A 125 -5.58 29.90 -2.61
C GLN A 125 -5.79 30.84 -1.41
N GLN A 126 -5.20 30.57 -0.25
CA GLN A 126 -5.46 31.29 1.00
C GLN A 126 -4.18 31.87 1.61
N CYS A 127 -4.31 33.01 2.29
CA CYS A 127 -3.22 33.57 3.09
C CYS A 127 -2.83 32.59 4.20
N PRO A 128 -1.54 32.17 4.32
CA PRO A 128 -1.13 31.21 5.33
C PRO A 128 -1.49 31.61 6.77
N GLN A 129 -1.45 32.91 7.09
CA GLN A 129 -1.74 33.47 8.40
C GLN A 129 -3.25 33.55 8.71
N CYS A 130 -4.02 34.36 7.97
CA CYS A 130 -5.43 34.62 8.29
C CYS A 130 -6.44 33.65 7.62
N LYS A 131 -5.97 32.80 6.70
CA LYS A 131 -6.77 31.89 5.86
C LYS A 131 -7.84 32.55 4.96
N THR A 132 -7.90 33.88 4.88
CA THR A 132 -8.68 34.57 3.83
C THR A 132 -8.16 34.19 2.44
N ARG A 133 -9.07 33.99 1.49
CA ARG A 133 -8.72 33.72 0.08
C ARG A 133 -7.94 34.92 -0.51
N TYR A 134 -6.88 34.62 -1.26
CA TYR A 134 -6.11 35.63 -2.00
C TYR A 134 -6.91 36.10 -3.23
N LYS A 135 -7.51 37.29 -3.13
CA LYS A 135 -8.07 38.03 -4.27
C LYS A 135 -7.01 38.24 -5.36
N ARG A 136 -7.44 38.47 -6.60
CA ARG A 136 -6.56 38.87 -7.71
C ARG A 136 -5.92 40.25 -7.41
N LEU A 137 -4.70 40.43 -7.93
CA LEU A 137 -3.93 41.67 -7.88
C LEU A 137 -3.46 42.00 -9.29
N LYS A 138 -3.27 43.29 -9.56
CA LYS A 138 -2.87 43.84 -10.87
C LYS A 138 -1.54 43.22 -11.35
N GLY A 139 -1.50 42.85 -12.62
CA GLY A 139 -0.39 42.15 -13.28
C GLY A 139 -0.29 40.65 -12.97
N SER A 140 -1.21 40.03 -12.23
CA SER A 140 -1.18 38.59 -11.93
C SER A 140 -2.25 37.79 -12.70
N PRO A 141 -1.95 36.54 -13.14
CA PRO A 141 -2.89 35.71 -13.89
C PRO A 141 -4.20 35.39 -13.17
N ARG A 142 -5.27 35.18 -13.96
CA ARG A 142 -6.52 34.57 -13.47
C ARG A 142 -6.28 33.10 -13.07
N VAL A 143 -6.95 32.64 -12.03
CA VAL A 143 -6.96 31.24 -11.56
C VAL A 143 -8.41 30.74 -11.37
N ALA A 144 -8.59 29.43 -11.18
CA ALA A 144 -9.92 28.84 -11.03
C ALA A 144 -10.67 29.45 -9.82
N GLY A 145 -11.89 29.93 -10.05
CA GLY A 145 -12.69 30.68 -9.08
C GLY A 145 -12.41 32.18 -9.01
N ASP A 146 -11.65 32.77 -9.94
CA ASP A 146 -11.61 34.24 -10.13
C ASP A 146 -12.83 34.77 -10.93
N GLU A 147 -13.81 33.90 -11.18
CA GLU A 147 -15.00 34.17 -12.00
C GLU A 147 -15.95 35.20 -11.37
N ASP A 148 -15.90 35.40 -10.05
CA ASP A 148 -16.69 36.39 -9.31
C ASP A 148 -15.94 37.73 -9.07
N GLU A 149 -14.69 37.89 -9.55
CA GLU A 149 -13.85 39.08 -9.32
C GLU A 149 -13.74 39.97 -10.59
N GLU A 150 -14.83 40.62 -10.97
CA GLU A 150 -14.93 41.44 -12.21
C GLU A 150 -14.16 42.78 -12.15
N ASP A 151 -13.91 43.34 -10.96
CA ASP A 151 -13.45 44.74 -10.73
C ASP A 151 -11.95 45.04 -11.01
N ILE A 152 -11.26 44.31 -11.92
CA ILE A 152 -9.84 44.59 -12.25
C ILE A 152 -9.60 44.63 -13.77
N ASP A 153 -9.83 45.82 -14.35
CA ASP A 153 -9.43 46.21 -15.70
C ASP A 153 -7.90 46.21 -15.87
N ASP A 154 -7.37 45.18 -16.53
CA ASP A 154 -5.94 45.01 -16.81
C ASP A 154 -5.72 44.58 -18.29
N ILE A 155 -6.58 45.12 -19.17
CA ILE A 155 -6.82 44.69 -20.56
C ILE A 155 -5.55 44.71 -21.42
N GLU A 156 -4.57 45.58 -21.14
CA GLU A 156 -3.31 45.67 -21.90
C GLU A 156 -2.40 44.41 -21.81
N HIS A 157 -2.61 43.55 -20.82
CA HIS A 157 -1.88 42.28 -20.69
C HIS A 157 -2.66 41.08 -21.25
N GLU A 158 -3.97 41.20 -21.44
CA GLU A 158 -4.86 40.11 -21.89
C GLU A 158 -4.52 39.71 -23.34
N PHE A 159 -4.38 40.71 -24.24
CA PHE A 159 -4.11 40.46 -25.67
C PHE A 159 -2.71 39.95 -26.01
N LYS A 160 -1.68 40.18 -25.17
CA LYS A 160 -0.30 39.76 -25.50
C LYS A 160 -0.05 38.27 -25.27
N VAL A 161 -0.69 37.69 -24.25
CA VAL A 161 -0.60 36.25 -23.99
C VAL A 161 -1.34 35.48 -25.08
N ASP A 162 -2.52 35.97 -25.49
CA ASP A 162 -3.28 35.35 -26.59
C ASP A 162 -2.58 35.49 -27.94
N ASP A 163 -1.84 36.56 -28.22
CA ASP A 163 -1.11 36.70 -29.50
C ASP A 163 0.15 35.80 -29.55
N GLU A 164 0.83 35.54 -28.43
CA GLU A 164 1.91 34.53 -28.36
C GLU A 164 1.39 33.09 -28.30
N GLN A 165 0.27 32.83 -27.61
CA GLN A 165 -0.36 31.51 -27.65
C GLN A 165 -0.95 31.21 -29.02
N ASN A 166 -1.56 32.20 -29.70
CA ASN A 166 -2.02 32.03 -31.07
C ASN A 166 -0.87 31.99 -32.09
N LYS A 167 0.27 32.64 -31.88
CA LYS A 167 1.46 32.39 -32.72
C LYS A 167 2.00 30.98 -32.54
N ASN A 168 2.17 30.52 -31.31
CA ASN A 168 2.65 29.16 -31.06
C ASN A 168 1.64 28.09 -31.52
N ARG A 169 0.34 28.29 -31.30
CA ARG A 169 -0.72 27.44 -31.87
C ARG A 169 -0.71 27.49 -33.39
N ASN A 170 -0.76 28.65 -34.04
CA ASN A 170 -0.73 28.72 -35.51
C ASN A 170 0.56 28.12 -36.11
N ILE A 171 1.71 28.21 -35.44
CA ILE A 171 2.94 27.53 -35.89
C ILE A 171 2.79 26.00 -35.78
N VAL A 172 2.36 25.48 -34.63
CA VAL A 172 2.14 24.04 -34.41
C VAL A 172 1.02 23.48 -35.31
N GLU A 173 -0.05 24.24 -35.50
CA GLU A 173 -1.24 23.90 -36.26
C GLU A 173 -1.00 24.01 -37.78
N THR A 174 -0.20 24.98 -38.25
CA THR A 174 0.29 25.02 -39.64
C THR A 174 1.25 23.85 -39.94
N ILE A 175 2.04 23.42 -38.96
CA ILE A 175 2.89 22.22 -39.07
C ILE A 175 2.05 20.93 -39.10
N LEU A 176 0.90 20.88 -38.39
CA LEU A 176 0.02 19.71 -38.32
C LEU A 176 -1.00 19.61 -39.46
N HIS A 177 -1.57 20.72 -39.93
CA HIS A 177 -2.58 20.76 -41.01
C HIS A 177 -1.97 20.87 -42.43
N GLY A 178 -0.65 20.77 -42.58
CA GLY A 178 0.07 20.83 -43.84
C GLY A 178 -0.13 19.66 -44.83
N LYS A 179 -1.35 19.09 -44.95
CA LYS A 179 -1.74 18.13 -46.01
C LYS A 179 -3.25 17.88 -46.12
N MET A 180 -3.69 17.62 -47.37
CA MET A 180 -5.02 17.14 -47.80
C MET A 180 -6.20 18.14 -47.75
N THR A 181 -6.29 19.00 -48.77
CA THR A 181 -7.50 19.75 -49.14
C THR A 181 -8.41 18.91 -50.06
N TYR A 182 -9.74 18.86 -49.84
CA TYR A 182 -10.82 18.66 -50.85
C TYR A 182 -12.21 18.68 -50.16
N GLY A 183 -13.30 19.10 -50.83
CA GLY A 183 -14.62 18.47 -50.57
C GLY A 183 -15.93 19.26 -50.30
N ARG A 184 -15.98 20.60 -50.38
CA ARG A 184 -17.18 21.46 -50.65
C ARG A 184 -18.61 20.84 -50.57
N GLY A 185 -19.48 21.29 -49.64
CA GLY A 185 -20.94 21.08 -49.63
C GLY A 185 -21.69 21.79 -48.47
N PRO A 186 -22.91 22.38 -48.62
CA PRO A 186 -23.51 23.31 -47.63
C PRO A 186 -24.91 22.94 -47.07
N GLU A 187 -25.45 23.85 -46.24
CA GLU A 187 -26.86 23.99 -45.76
C GLU A 187 -27.37 22.90 -44.77
N ASP A 188 -28.27 23.18 -43.80
CA ASP A 188 -29.17 24.33 -43.56
C ASP A 188 -29.01 24.98 -42.14
N GLU A 189 -29.56 26.19 -41.97
CA GLU A 189 -29.79 26.84 -40.67
C GLU A 189 -31.17 26.50 -40.09
N ASP A 190 -31.34 26.60 -38.76
CA ASP A 190 -32.59 27.15 -38.20
C ASP A 190 -32.35 27.79 -36.81
N SER A 191 -33.09 28.85 -36.46
CA SER A 191 -32.81 29.66 -35.26
C SER A 191 -34.05 30.25 -34.60
N VAL A 192 -34.09 30.27 -33.26
CA VAL A 192 -35.15 30.92 -32.48
C VAL A 192 -34.57 31.67 -31.28
N GLN A 193 -35.01 32.92 -31.11
CA GLN A 193 -34.51 33.86 -30.11
C GLN A 193 -35.24 33.73 -28.75
N TYR A 194 -34.52 34.05 -27.67
CA TYR A 194 -35.07 34.68 -26.47
C TYR A 194 -34.84 36.20 -26.60
N PRO A 195 -35.72 37.10 -26.12
CA PRO A 195 -35.90 37.39 -24.67
C PRO A 195 -37.36 37.88 -24.36
N PRO A 196 -37.70 38.77 -23.37
CA PRO A 196 -37.01 39.27 -22.17
C PRO A 196 -37.88 39.38 -20.84
N VAL A 197 -37.22 39.70 -19.72
CA VAL A 197 -37.59 40.73 -18.69
C VAL A 197 -38.63 40.52 -17.54
N ILE A 198 -38.23 40.94 -16.31
CA ILE A 198 -38.99 41.35 -15.07
C ILE A 198 -39.89 40.29 -14.38
N ALA A 199 -39.75 39.90 -13.09
CA ALA A 199 -39.56 40.57 -11.76
C ALA A 199 -40.87 41.13 -11.13
N GLY A 200 -41.18 41.02 -9.83
CA GLY A 200 -40.58 40.28 -8.67
C GLY A 200 -41.71 39.74 -7.76
N THR A 201 -41.81 39.89 -6.42
CA THR A 201 -41.04 40.55 -5.33
C THR A 201 -41.51 40.00 -3.94
N ARG A 202 -40.95 40.50 -2.81
CA ARG A 202 -41.42 40.43 -1.39
C ARG A 202 -41.13 39.19 -0.51
N SER A 203 -40.20 39.36 0.42
CA SER A 203 -40.17 38.76 1.76
C SER A 203 -39.54 39.74 2.76
N HIS A 204 -40.13 39.94 3.97
CA HIS A 204 -39.62 40.76 5.10
C HIS A 204 -40.75 40.98 6.17
N PRO A 205 -40.47 41.33 7.44
CA PRO A 205 -39.42 40.82 8.36
C PRO A 205 -39.94 40.61 9.83
N VAL A 206 -39.04 40.57 10.84
CA VAL A 206 -39.25 40.80 12.31
C VAL A 206 -39.85 39.62 13.12
N SER A 207 -39.36 39.18 14.29
CA SER A 207 -38.14 39.45 15.11
C SER A 207 -37.82 38.21 16.01
N GLY A 208 -36.74 38.15 16.81
CA GLY A 208 -35.79 39.19 17.20
C GLY A 208 -34.50 38.68 17.87
N GLU A 209 -33.83 39.54 18.63
CA GLU A 209 -32.36 39.58 18.73
C GLU A 209 -31.77 39.15 20.10
N PHE A 210 -30.45 38.94 20.12
CA PHE A 210 -29.59 39.02 21.31
C PHE A 210 -28.76 40.31 21.25
N GLN A 211 -28.55 40.98 22.39
CA GLN A 211 -27.67 42.16 22.52
C GLN A 211 -26.49 41.89 23.45
N ILE A 212 -25.43 42.70 23.30
CA ILE A 212 -24.18 42.70 24.09
C ILE A 212 -23.79 44.17 24.41
N SER A 213 -22.98 44.37 25.45
CA SER A 213 -22.37 45.63 25.94
C SER A 213 -23.25 46.47 26.90
N SER A 214 -22.71 47.35 27.77
CA SER A 214 -21.33 47.89 27.85
C SER A 214 -20.92 48.30 29.31
N HIS A 215 -19.82 49.07 29.45
CA HIS A 215 -19.23 49.70 30.66
C HIS A 215 -18.36 48.83 31.60
N ALA A 216 -17.31 49.34 32.31
CA ALA A 216 -16.42 50.52 32.10
C ALA A 216 -15.24 50.50 33.13
N SER A 217 -14.11 51.15 32.81
CA SER A 217 -12.96 51.49 33.71
C SER A 217 -12.14 50.31 34.30
N GLY A 218 -10.86 50.44 34.74
CA GLY A 218 -9.87 51.52 34.60
C GLY A 218 -8.59 51.29 35.47
N GLU A 219 -7.40 51.51 34.88
CA GLU A 219 -6.05 51.72 35.50
C GLU A 219 -5.28 50.63 36.31
N GLN A 220 -3.95 50.87 36.41
CA GLN A 220 -2.89 50.39 37.35
C GLN A 220 -2.27 48.96 37.29
N MET A 221 -1.11 48.90 36.60
CA MET A 221 0.26 48.60 37.11
C MET A 221 0.58 47.42 38.07
N LEU A 222 1.60 46.64 37.65
CA LEU A 222 2.63 45.91 38.42
C LEU A 222 2.27 44.73 39.37
N GLY A 223 3.16 43.72 39.40
CA GLY A 223 3.64 43.20 40.71
C GLY A 223 3.43 41.72 41.10
N SER A 224 4.20 40.81 40.51
CA SER A 224 4.94 39.71 41.19
C SER A 224 4.37 38.95 42.43
N SER A 225 4.27 37.61 42.27
CA SER A 225 4.69 36.54 43.22
C SER A 225 3.76 35.91 44.29
N LEU A 226 4.12 34.65 44.59
CA LEU A 226 3.99 33.89 45.86
C LEU A 226 2.67 33.14 46.22
N HIS A 227 2.79 32.31 47.26
CA HIS A 227 2.02 31.07 47.49
C HIS A 227 1.12 31.09 48.76
N LYS A 228 0.02 30.33 48.70
CA LYS A 228 -0.60 29.51 49.79
C LYS A 228 -1.32 30.20 50.98
N ARG A 229 -2.64 29.88 51.06
CA ARG A 229 -3.37 29.18 52.18
C ARG A 229 -4.43 29.99 52.97
N ILE A 230 -5.43 29.25 53.50
CA ILE A 230 -6.34 29.50 54.66
C ILE A 230 -7.79 30.00 54.36
N HIS A 231 -8.75 29.03 54.35
CA HIS A 231 -10.05 28.94 55.09
C HIS A 231 -11.11 30.10 55.06
N PRO A 232 -12.38 29.95 55.55
CA PRO A 232 -12.99 28.88 56.38
C PRO A 232 -14.34 28.28 55.85
N TYR A 233 -15.26 27.87 56.75
CA TYR A 233 -16.26 26.80 56.61
C TYR A 233 -17.66 27.19 57.17
N SER A 234 -18.75 26.61 56.63
CA SER A 234 -20.04 26.36 57.34
C SER A 234 -21.00 25.53 56.47
N GLY A 235 -21.82 24.57 56.94
CA GLY A 235 -21.90 23.95 58.27
C GLY A 235 -23.33 23.66 58.76
N SER A 236 -23.83 22.43 58.59
CA SER A 236 -25.05 21.91 59.28
C SER A 236 -25.15 20.37 59.20
N GLU A 237 -25.66 19.72 60.25
CA GLU A 237 -25.76 18.25 60.42
C GLU A 237 -27.20 17.74 60.14
N SER A 238 -27.57 16.44 60.07
CA SER A 238 -26.96 15.14 60.45
C SER A 238 -27.60 13.99 59.59
N GLY A 239 -27.21 12.70 59.60
CA GLY A 239 -26.08 12.03 60.27
C GLY A 239 -26.14 10.48 60.40
N SER A 240 -27.25 9.78 60.12
CA SER A 240 -27.41 8.35 60.50
C SER A 240 -26.84 7.31 59.50
N ALA A 241 -25.68 6.74 59.84
CA ALA A 241 -25.23 5.33 59.76
C ALA A 241 -25.82 4.35 58.68
N ARG A 242 -25.05 3.43 58.05
CA ARG A 242 -23.59 3.08 58.04
C ARG A 242 -23.34 1.95 57.00
N TRP A 243 -22.08 1.74 56.61
CA TRP A 243 -21.48 0.59 55.89
C TRP A 243 -21.46 0.64 54.34
N ASP A 244 -20.39 1.22 53.75
CA ASP A 244 -19.28 0.44 53.16
C ASP A 244 -18.07 1.36 52.90
N ASP A 245 -16.84 0.85 53.05
CA ASP A 245 -15.57 1.36 52.43
C ASP A 245 -14.33 0.71 53.09
N LYS A 246 -13.78 -0.38 52.52
CA LYS A 246 -12.46 -0.91 52.93
C LYS A 246 -11.80 -1.91 51.95
N LYS A 247 -11.39 -1.52 50.72
CA LYS A 247 -10.71 -2.50 49.83
C LYS A 247 -9.67 -2.08 48.77
N GLU A 248 -8.95 -0.96 48.91
CA GLU A 248 -7.87 -0.60 47.94
C GLU A 248 -6.42 -0.64 48.45
N GLY A 249 -6.13 -1.24 49.62
CA GLY A 249 -4.75 -1.34 50.14
C GLY A 249 -3.90 -2.49 49.56
N GLY A 250 -4.46 -3.71 49.52
CA GLY A 250 -3.68 -4.96 49.48
C GLY A 250 -2.99 -5.37 48.17
N TRP A 251 -2.86 -4.46 47.19
CA TRP A 251 -2.07 -4.68 45.97
C TRP A 251 -0.66 -4.09 46.05
N LYS A 252 -0.45 -3.03 46.83
CA LYS A 252 0.85 -2.34 46.91
C LYS A 252 1.83 -3.13 47.78
N GLU A 253 1.42 -3.45 49.01
CA GLU A 253 2.19 -4.27 49.96
C GLU A 253 2.67 -5.59 49.33
N ARG A 254 1.80 -6.27 48.58
CA ARG A 254 2.14 -7.52 47.86
C ARG A 254 3.19 -7.37 46.76
N MET A 255 3.32 -6.19 46.16
CA MET A 255 4.35 -5.94 45.16
C MET A 255 5.70 -5.67 45.82
N ASP A 256 5.70 -5.04 46.99
CA ASP A 256 6.92 -4.71 47.73
C ASP A 256 7.46 -5.94 48.50
N ASP A 257 6.60 -6.79 49.06
CA ASP A 257 6.94 -8.16 49.52
C ASP A 257 7.66 -8.97 48.42
N TRP A 258 7.17 -8.87 47.18
CA TRP A 258 7.72 -9.62 46.04
C TRP A 258 9.09 -9.11 45.57
N LYS A 259 9.41 -7.84 45.82
CA LYS A 259 10.77 -7.31 45.67
C LYS A 259 11.67 -7.80 46.80
N MET A 260 11.20 -7.73 48.05
CA MET A 260 11.99 -8.07 49.24
C MET A 260 12.42 -9.54 49.29
N GLN A 261 11.67 -10.44 48.62
CA GLN A 261 12.05 -11.85 48.46
C GLN A 261 13.15 -12.12 47.40
N GLN A 262 13.54 -11.16 46.56
CA GLN A 262 14.65 -11.32 45.60
C GLN A 262 15.99 -10.85 46.18
N GLY A 263 16.33 -11.36 47.37
CA GLY A 263 17.48 -10.91 48.14
C GLY A 263 18.83 -11.15 47.47
N ASN A 264 19.45 -10.07 46.99
CA ASN A 264 20.90 -9.99 46.78
C ASN A 264 21.39 -8.56 47.08
N MET A 265 21.54 -8.24 48.37
CA MET A 265 22.10 -6.97 48.85
C MET A 265 23.55 -6.79 48.37
N GLY A 266 23.76 -5.88 47.43
CA GLY A 266 25.03 -5.15 47.26
C GLY A 266 24.91 -3.81 47.99
N GLN A 267 26.02 -3.28 48.51
CA GLN A 267 26.01 -2.09 49.37
C GLN A 267 25.49 -0.84 48.64
N GLU A 268 24.76 -0.01 49.39
CA GLU A 268 24.46 1.37 49.02
C GLU A 268 25.78 2.16 48.90
N TYR A 269 26.02 2.75 47.73
CA TYR A 269 27.09 3.72 47.50
C TYR A 269 26.54 4.88 46.65
N ASP A 270 26.37 6.01 47.33
CA ASP A 270 26.30 7.42 46.91
C ASP A 270 25.54 7.88 45.64
N ASP A 271 25.04 9.12 45.70
CA ASP A 271 24.29 9.77 44.62
C ASP A 271 25.21 10.25 43.47
N SER A 272 25.60 9.33 42.60
CA SER A 272 26.07 9.67 41.25
C SER A 272 25.39 8.78 40.20
N ALA A 273 24.13 9.09 39.88
CA ALA A 273 23.39 8.48 38.79
C ALA A 273 23.99 8.93 37.44
N ASP A 274 25.05 8.24 37.01
CA ASP A 274 25.67 8.39 35.70
C ASP A 274 24.60 8.26 34.59
N PRO A 275 24.41 9.28 33.72
CA PRO A 275 23.42 9.22 32.66
C PRO A 275 23.61 8.01 31.74
N ASP A 276 24.85 7.58 31.49
CA ASP A 276 25.14 6.40 30.67
C ASP A 276 24.55 5.12 31.27
N MET A 277 24.59 4.97 32.60
CA MET A 277 23.99 3.83 33.29
C MET A 277 22.46 3.81 33.15
N SER A 278 21.82 4.98 33.19
CA SER A 278 20.37 5.10 32.97
C SER A 278 19.98 4.76 31.52
N MET A 279 20.76 5.27 30.55
CA MET A 279 20.57 5.00 29.12
C MET A 279 20.85 3.53 28.77
N VAL A 280 21.80 2.88 29.45
CA VAL A 280 22.09 1.44 29.30
C VAL A 280 20.93 0.57 29.80
N ASP A 281 20.24 0.94 30.88
CA ASP A 281 19.06 0.21 31.36
C ASP A 281 17.79 0.46 30.51
N GLU A 282 17.59 1.68 30.00
CA GLU A 282 16.62 1.94 28.93
C GLU A 282 16.91 1.09 27.68
N ALA A 283 18.18 1.07 27.25
CA ALA A 283 18.65 0.26 26.13
C ALA A 283 18.64 -1.26 26.39
N ARG A 284 18.28 -1.74 27.59
CA ARG A 284 17.99 -3.17 27.88
C ARG A 284 16.51 -3.55 27.76
N GLN A 285 15.59 -2.58 27.67
CA GLN A 285 14.14 -2.81 27.57
C GLN A 285 13.73 -3.49 26.24
N PRO A 286 12.54 -4.13 26.15
CA PRO A 286 12.04 -4.69 24.89
C PRO A 286 11.78 -3.60 23.83
N LEU A 287 12.21 -3.90 22.59
CA LEU A 287 12.06 -3.01 21.41
C LEU A 287 10.63 -3.02 20.85
N SER A 288 9.85 -4.05 21.19
CA SER A 288 8.46 -4.18 20.79
C SER A 288 7.60 -4.76 21.91
N ARG A 289 6.34 -4.34 21.98
CA ARG A 289 5.35 -4.83 22.93
C ARG A 289 4.19 -5.49 22.20
N LYS A 290 3.63 -6.54 22.81
CA LYS A 290 2.32 -7.08 22.45
C LYS A 290 1.27 -6.44 23.35
N VAL A 291 0.28 -5.82 22.74
CA VAL A 291 -0.85 -5.20 23.42
C VAL A 291 -2.06 -6.14 23.24
N PRO A 292 -2.52 -6.82 24.30
CA PRO A 292 -3.73 -7.63 24.21
C PRO A 292 -4.95 -6.70 24.10
N ILE A 293 -5.89 -7.03 23.22
CA ILE A 293 -7.16 -6.29 23.11
C ILE A 293 -7.88 -6.34 24.47
N ALA A 294 -8.38 -5.17 24.90
CA ALA A 294 -9.03 -4.99 26.20
C ALA A 294 -10.10 -6.06 26.47
N SER A 295 -10.03 -6.69 27.66
CA SER A 295 -10.89 -7.83 28.03
C SER A 295 -12.39 -7.51 27.95
N SER A 296 -12.77 -6.26 28.20
CA SER A 296 -14.13 -5.73 28.08
C SER A 296 -14.68 -5.72 26.64
N LYS A 297 -13.82 -5.73 25.62
CA LYS A 297 -14.21 -5.90 24.21
C LYS A 297 -14.19 -7.36 23.76
N ILE A 298 -13.10 -8.08 24.06
CA ILE A 298 -12.86 -9.41 23.47
C ILE A 298 -13.58 -10.56 24.17
N ASN A 299 -13.85 -10.46 25.48
CA ASN A 299 -14.56 -11.54 26.20
C ASN A 299 -16.05 -11.65 25.79
N PRO A 300 -16.82 -10.54 25.65
CA PRO A 300 -18.18 -10.61 25.09
C PRO A 300 -18.22 -11.22 23.68
N TYR A 301 -17.30 -10.85 22.79
CA TYR A 301 -17.19 -11.41 21.43
C TYR A 301 -17.00 -12.94 21.47
N ARG A 302 -16.07 -13.45 22.29
CA ARG A 302 -15.89 -14.91 22.49
C ARG A 302 -17.13 -15.60 23.04
N MET A 303 -17.81 -15.01 24.03
CA MET A 303 -19.04 -15.57 24.59
C MET A 303 -20.17 -15.66 23.53
N VAL A 304 -20.32 -14.62 22.71
CA VAL A 304 -21.33 -14.57 21.64
C VAL A 304 -21.01 -15.57 20.51
N ILE A 305 -19.73 -15.77 20.14
CA ILE A 305 -19.34 -16.82 19.18
C ILE A 305 -19.72 -18.22 19.69
N VAL A 306 -19.45 -18.53 20.96
CA VAL A 306 -19.81 -19.83 21.56
C VAL A 306 -21.33 -20.01 21.61
N ALA A 307 -22.07 -18.96 21.99
CA ALA A 307 -23.54 -18.99 21.96
C ALA A 307 -24.08 -19.20 20.54
N ARG A 308 -23.53 -18.49 19.54
CA ARG A 308 -23.88 -18.64 18.12
C ARG A 308 -23.59 -20.05 17.60
N LEU A 309 -22.47 -20.66 17.99
CA LEU A 309 -22.16 -22.06 17.63
C LEU A 309 -23.20 -23.04 18.19
N PHE A 310 -23.67 -22.84 19.43
CA PHE A 310 -24.72 -23.65 20.03
C PHE A 310 -26.09 -23.44 19.37
N ILE A 311 -26.47 -22.19 19.09
CA ILE A 311 -27.69 -21.83 18.35
C ILE A 311 -27.67 -22.44 16.95
N LEU A 312 -26.54 -22.36 16.24
CA LEU A 312 -26.34 -22.95 14.91
C LEU A 312 -26.45 -24.48 14.92
N ALA A 313 -25.93 -25.15 15.96
CA ALA A 313 -26.08 -26.59 16.12
C ALA A 313 -27.56 -27.00 16.36
N ILE A 314 -28.31 -26.25 17.17
CA ILE A 314 -29.75 -26.46 17.36
C ILE A 314 -30.52 -26.21 16.05
N PHE A 315 -30.21 -25.12 15.34
CA PHE A 315 -30.80 -24.77 14.05
C PHE A 315 -30.60 -25.89 13.02
N LEU A 316 -29.37 -26.35 12.81
CA LEU A 316 -29.08 -27.43 11.85
C LEU A 316 -29.74 -28.75 12.26
N ARG A 317 -29.75 -29.09 13.56
CA ARG A 317 -30.49 -30.26 14.07
C ARG A 317 -31.99 -30.15 13.78
N TYR A 318 -32.59 -28.97 13.97
CA TYR A 318 -33.99 -28.73 13.66
C TYR A 318 -34.26 -28.86 12.15
N ARG A 319 -33.42 -28.26 11.29
CA ARG A 319 -33.52 -28.37 9.83
C ARG A 319 -33.48 -29.82 9.35
N ILE A 320 -32.51 -30.60 9.82
CA ILE A 320 -32.32 -32.02 9.44
C ILE A 320 -33.50 -32.89 9.88
N LEU A 321 -34.07 -32.64 11.07
CA LEU A 321 -35.19 -33.43 11.60
C LEU A 321 -36.56 -33.07 11.01
N ASN A 322 -36.67 -32.00 10.20
CA ASN A 322 -37.94 -31.53 9.64
C ASN A 322 -37.85 -31.42 8.10
N PRO A 323 -37.95 -32.56 7.37
CA PRO A 323 -37.94 -32.61 5.91
C PRO A 323 -39.23 -32.04 5.28
N VAL A 324 -39.08 -31.33 4.16
CA VAL A 324 -40.21 -30.92 3.31
C VAL A 324 -40.42 -31.99 2.24
N HIS A 325 -41.34 -32.91 2.49
CA HIS A 325 -41.58 -34.05 1.60
C HIS A 325 -42.01 -33.61 0.18
N ASP A 326 -42.83 -32.57 0.04
CA ASP A 326 -43.31 -32.05 -1.24
C ASP A 326 -42.20 -31.43 -2.12
N ALA A 327 -41.06 -31.10 -1.52
CA ALA A 327 -39.98 -30.32 -2.13
C ALA A 327 -38.58 -30.87 -1.77
N ILE A 328 -38.47 -32.19 -1.56
CA ILE A 328 -37.30 -32.82 -0.92
C ILE A 328 -35.96 -32.47 -1.59
N GLY A 329 -35.92 -32.28 -2.91
CA GLY A 329 -34.73 -31.81 -3.63
C GLY A 329 -34.30 -30.39 -3.25
N LEU A 330 -35.24 -29.42 -3.22
CA LEU A 330 -34.96 -28.03 -2.83
C LEU A 330 -34.53 -27.93 -1.36
N TRP A 331 -35.19 -28.70 -0.49
CA TRP A 331 -34.84 -28.81 0.93
C TRP A 331 -33.42 -29.40 1.11
N LEU A 332 -33.08 -30.46 0.37
CA LEU A 332 -31.77 -31.11 0.43
C LEU A 332 -30.66 -30.17 -0.06
N THR A 333 -30.89 -29.46 -1.17
CA THR A 333 -29.94 -28.44 -1.66
C THR A 333 -29.72 -27.34 -0.63
N SER A 334 -30.77 -26.82 0.02
CA SER A 334 -30.60 -25.78 1.04
C SER A 334 -29.83 -26.29 2.26
N ILE A 335 -30.13 -27.48 2.78
CA ILE A 335 -29.42 -28.02 3.95
C ILE A 335 -27.95 -28.32 3.64
N ILE A 336 -27.63 -28.82 2.45
CA ILE A 336 -26.22 -29.00 2.04
C ILE A 336 -25.49 -27.65 2.01
N CYS A 337 -26.12 -26.58 1.51
CA CYS A 337 -25.55 -25.24 1.53
C CYS A 337 -25.42 -24.68 2.96
N GLU A 338 -26.46 -24.81 3.80
CA GLU A 338 -26.48 -24.37 5.20
C GLU A 338 -25.39 -25.05 6.04
N ILE A 339 -25.18 -26.36 5.84
CA ILE A 339 -24.09 -27.12 6.48
C ILE A 339 -22.72 -26.66 5.98
N TRP A 340 -22.56 -26.41 4.66
CA TRP A 340 -21.30 -25.89 4.12
C TRP A 340 -20.97 -24.50 4.66
N PHE A 341 -21.93 -23.58 4.70
CA PHE A 341 -21.73 -22.25 5.28
C PHE A 341 -21.45 -22.31 6.78
N ALA A 342 -22.06 -23.22 7.53
CA ALA A 342 -21.73 -23.45 8.93
C ALA A 342 -20.28 -23.91 9.12
N ILE A 343 -19.78 -24.84 8.29
CA ILE A 343 -18.38 -25.28 8.32
C ILE A 343 -17.44 -24.13 7.92
N SER A 344 -17.74 -23.43 6.83
CA SER A 344 -16.94 -22.29 6.34
C SER A 344 -16.86 -21.16 7.38
N TRP A 345 -17.97 -20.84 8.05
CA TRP A 345 -18.01 -19.87 9.15
C TRP A 345 -17.16 -20.31 10.36
N ILE A 346 -17.19 -21.60 10.74
CA ILE A 346 -16.32 -22.12 11.82
C ILE A 346 -14.84 -22.02 11.44
N LEU A 347 -14.49 -22.32 10.18
CA LEU A 347 -13.12 -22.22 9.65
C LEU A 347 -12.62 -20.77 9.59
N ASP A 348 -13.51 -19.80 9.33
CA ASP A 348 -13.20 -18.37 9.28
C ASP A 348 -13.08 -17.70 10.67
N GLN A 349 -13.89 -18.12 11.65
CA GLN A 349 -13.98 -17.42 12.94
C GLN A 349 -12.98 -17.90 13.98
N PHE A 350 -12.65 -19.21 14.02
CA PHE A 350 -11.70 -19.72 15.02
C PHE A 350 -10.28 -19.11 14.91
N PRO A 351 -9.75 -18.74 13.72
CA PRO A 351 -8.51 -17.96 13.62
C PRO A 351 -8.59 -16.56 14.25
N LYS A 352 -9.78 -15.95 14.32
CA LYS A 352 -10.02 -14.63 14.95
C LYS A 352 -10.06 -14.67 16.49
N TRP A 353 -9.83 -15.82 17.12
CA TRP A 353 -10.07 -15.99 18.58
C TRP A 353 -9.07 -15.25 19.48
N PHE A 354 -7.84 -15.01 19.01
CA PHE A 354 -6.74 -14.41 19.78
C PHE A 354 -6.14 -13.16 19.12
N PRO A 355 -6.94 -12.11 18.82
CA PRO A 355 -6.41 -10.92 18.19
C PRO A 355 -5.49 -10.16 19.16
N ILE A 356 -4.37 -9.67 18.64
CA ILE A 356 -3.43 -8.81 19.37
C ILE A 356 -3.02 -7.61 18.51
N ASP A 357 -2.71 -6.51 19.18
CA ASP A 357 -2.04 -5.35 18.60
C ASP A 357 -0.57 -5.36 19.02
N ARG A 358 0.27 -4.56 18.33
CA ARG A 358 1.70 -4.42 18.64
C ARG A 358 2.18 -2.99 18.54
N GLU A 359 3.11 -2.66 19.42
CA GLU A 359 3.82 -1.38 19.44
C GLU A 359 5.32 -1.62 19.20
N THR A 360 5.93 -0.71 18.45
CA THR A 360 7.38 -0.58 18.23
C THR A 360 7.89 0.65 18.96
N TYR A 361 9.10 0.59 19.52
CA TYR A 361 9.74 1.71 20.20
C TYR A 361 11.06 2.02 19.50
N LEU A 362 11.01 2.91 18.52
CA LEU A 362 12.14 3.23 17.63
C LEU A 362 13.29 3.87 18.41
N ASP A 363 12.98 4.69 19.40
CA ASP A 363 13.96 5.42 20.22
C ASP A 363 14.90 4.43 20.96
N ARG A 364 14.34 3.30 21.42
CA ARG A 364 15.09 2.20 22.05
C ARG A 364 15.89 1.35 21.05
N LEU A 365 15.54 1.37 19.76
CA LEU A 365 16.35 0.74 18.72
C LEU A 365 17.61 1.58 18.50
N SER A 366 17.44 2.90 18.35
CA SER A 366 18.55 3.84 18.14
C SER A 366 19.49 3.88 19.35
N LEU A 367 18.96 4.03 20.58
CA LEU A 367 19.76 3.96 21.83
C LEU A 367 20.58 2.66 21.99
N ARG A 368 20.19 1.56 21.32
CA ARG A 368 20.90 0.27 21.38
C ARG A 368 21.89 0.05 20.24
N TYR A 369 21.57 0.49 19.03
CA TYR A 369 22.32 0.14 17.80
C TYR A 369 22.91 1.33 17.05
N GLU A 370 22.58 2.56 17.45
CA GLU A 370 22.95 3.81 16.78
C GLU A 370 23.49 4.81 17.81
N ARG A 371 24.44 4.35 18.63
CA ARG A 371 25.11 5.17 19.64
C ARG A 371 26.01 6.19 18.96
N GLU A 372 25.95 7.43 19.43
CA GLU A 372 26.79 8.51 18.92
C GLU A 372 28.28 8.22 19.18
N GLY A 373 29.12 8.37 18.16
CA GLY A 373 30.54 8.03 18.21
C GLY A 373 30.91 6.55 17.97
N GLU A 374 29.97 5.61 18.08
CA GLU A 374 30.18 4.20 17.70
C GLU A 374 29.74 3.92 16.24
N PRO A 375 30.32 2.92 15.56
CA PRO A 375 29.85 2.50 14.23
C PRO A 375 28.41 1.95 14.32
N ASN A 376 27.55 2.30 13.35
CA ASN A 376 26.14 1.92 13.39
C ASN A 376 25.95 0.39 13.24
N MET A 377 25.38 -0.21 14.29
CA MET A 377 25.19 -1.65 14.49
C MET A 377 23.83 -2.17 13.98
N LEU A 378 23.05 -1.35 13.25
CA LEU A 378 21.85 -1.83 12.56
C LEU A 378 22.21 -2.87 11.49
N ALA A 379 21.38 -3.91 11.37
CA ALA A 379 21.58 -4.95 10.39
C ALA A 379 21.35 -4.42 8.95
N PRO A 380 22.14 -4.84 7.95
CA PRO A 380 21.84 -4.53 6.55
C PRO A 380 20.46 -5.05 6.12
N VAL A 381 19.85 -4.38 5.14
CA VAL A 381 18.57 -4.74 4.50
C VAL A 381 18.70 -4.60 2.98
N ASP A 382 18.58 -5.72 2.28
CA ASP A 382 18.38 -5.72 0.82
C ASP A 382 16.90 -5.46 0.51
N ILE A 383 16.60 -4.64 -0.49
CA ILE A 383 15.23 -4.28 -0.89
C ILE A 383 15.01 -4.70 -2.33
N PHE A 384 14.00 -5.54 -2.57
CA PHE A 384 13.71 -6.16 -3.86
C PHE A 384 12.44 -5.55 -4.45
N VAL A 385 12.56 -5.07 -5.68
CA VAL A 385 11.44 -4.66 -6.55
C VAL A 385 11.47 -5.55 -7.80
N SER A 386 10.31 -5.98 -8.29
CA SER A 386 10.18 -6.71 -9.56
C SER A 386 9.23 -5.98 -10.51
N THR A 387 9.64 -5.84 -11.78
CA THR A 387 8.83 -5.33 -12.90
C THR A 387 8.81 -6.36 -14.03
N VAL A 388 7.70 -6.45 -14.76
CA VAL A 388 7.48 -7.49 -15.80
C VAL A 388 7.47 -6.90 -17.21
N ASP A 389 6.88 -5.72 -17.38
CA ASP A 389 6.69 -5.10 -18.70
C ASP A 389 6.38 -3.60 -18.54
N PRO A 390 7.22 -2.67 -19.04
CA PRO A 390 6.99 -1.23 -18.90
C PRO A 390 5.71 -0.73 -19.58
N MET A 391 5.12 -1.49 -20.51
CA MET A 391 3.83 -1.14 -21.12
C MET A 391 2.61 -1.54 -20.27
N LYS A 392 2.81 -2.32 -19.19
CA LYS A 392 1.75 -2.72 -18.24
C LYS A 392 1.94 -2.10 -16.85
N GLU A 393 3.20 -1.85 -16.49
CA GLU A 393 3.69 -1.35 -15.22
C GLU A 393 4.57 -0.11 -15.53
N PRO A 394 3.98 1.10 -15.66
CA PRO A 394 4.65 2.24 -16.27
C PRO A 394 5.97 2.61 -15.55
N PRO A 395 7.06 2.92 -16.28
CA PRO A 395 8.37 3.21 -15.68
C PRO A 395 8.35 4.33 -14.63
N LEU A 396 7.48 5.33 -14.78
CA LEU A 396 7.30 6.40 -13.80
C LEU A 396 6.81 5.90 -12.43
N VAL A 397 5.98 4.84 -12.39
CA VAL A 397 5.50 4.22 -11.14
C VAL A 397 6.65 3.46 -10.47
N THR A 398 7.37 2.63 -11.25
CA THR A 398 8.57 1.91 -10.78
C THR A 398 9.65 2.87 -10.28
N ALA A 399 9.88 3.99 -10.97
CA ALA A 399 10.80 5.05 -10.55
C ALA A 399 10.39 5.70 -9.23
N ASN A 400 9.10 6.05 -9.06
CA ASN A 400 8.56 6.59 -7.82
C ASN A 400 8.77 5.63 -6.63
N THR A 401 8.52 4.34 -6.84
CA THR A 401 8.78 3.29 -5.85
C THR A 401 10.27 3.23 -5.47
N ILE A 402 11.18 3.24 -6.45
CA ILE A 402 12.64 3.21 -6.20
C ILE A 402 13.12 4.48 -5.50
N LEU A 403 12.63 5.67 -5.89
CA LEU A 403 12.94 6.93 -5.21
C LEU A 403 12.49 6.92 -3.74
N SER A 404 11.32 6.31 -3.45
CA SER A 404 10.85 6.15 -2.07
C SER A 404 11.72 5.19 -1.23
N ILE A 405 12.37 4.22 -1.87
CA ILE A 405 13.30 3.27 -1.25
C ILE A 405 14.65 3.94 -0.96
N LEU A 406 15.21 4.68 -1.92
CA LEU A 406 16.49 5.37 -1.77
C LEU A 406 16.43 6.52 -0.74
N ALA A 407 15.25 7.14 -0.59
CA ALA A 407 14.98 8.20 0.38
C ALA A 407 14.53 7.70 1.78
N MET A 408 14.69 6.41 2.08
CA MET A 408 14.33 5.80 3.38
C MET A 408 15.19 6.32 4.54
N ASP A 409 14.61 6.34 5.76
CA ASP A 409 15.31 6.66 7.01
C ASP A 409 16.04 5.42 7.55
N TYR A 410 17.26 5.20 7.03
CA TYR A 410 18.18 4.14 7.43
C TYR A 410 19.62 4.50 6.98
N PRO A 411 20.69 3.93 7.58
CA PRO A 411 22.07 4.17 7.15
C PRO A 411 22.33 3.73 5.71
N VAL A 412 23.06 4.54 4.94
CA VAL A 412 23.22 4.36 3.48
C VAL A 412 24.08 3.13 3.12
N ASP A 413 25.02 2.76 3.98
CA ASP A 413 25.84 1.55 3.86
C ASP A 413 25.06 0.26 4.20
N LYS A 414 23.92 0.40 4.88
CA LYS A 414 23.06 -0.71 5.31
C LYS A 414 21.86 -0.96 4.38
N VAL A 415 21.60 -0.11 3.37
CA VAL A 415 20.52 -0.29 2.39
C VAL A 415 21.06 -0.63 1.01
N SER A 416 20.46 -1.60 0.32
CA SER A 416 20.73 -1.86 -1.10
C SER A 416 19.43 -2.21 -1.84
N CYS A 417 19.14 -1.47 -2.91
CA CYS A 417 17.94 -1.63 -3.73
C CYS A 417 18.25 -2.43 -5.01
N TYR A 418 17.44 -3.45 -5.29
CA TYR A 418 17.55 -4.31 -6.46
C TYR A 418 16.27 -4.24 -7.30
N LEU A 419 16.35 -3.74 -8.53
CA LEU A 419 15.25 -3.83 -9.50
C LEU A 419 15.47 -5.02 -10.44
N SER A 420 14.62 -6.04 -10.34
CA SER A 420 14.56 -7.11 -11.34
C SER A 420 13.60 -6.73 -12.46
N ASP A 421 14.11 -6.55 -13.68
CA ASP A 421 13.30 -6.49 -14.90
C ASP A 421 13.18 -7.89 -15.51
N ASP A 422 11.94 -8.39 -15.58
CA ASP A 422 11.62 -9.64 -16.28
C ASP A 422 11.33 -9.44 -17.77
N GLY A 423 11.09 -8.20 -18.21
CA GLY A 423 10.94 -7.84 -19.61
C GLY A 423 12.28 -7.57 -20.33
N ALA A 424 13.35 -7.32 -19.57
CA ALA A 424 14.68 -6.95 -20.07
C ALA A 424 14.68 -5.78 -21.07
N SER A 425 13.81 -4.78 -20.80
CA SER A 425 13.53 -3.70 -21.72
C SER A 425 14.52 -2.56 -21.57
N MET A 426 15.02 -2.05 -22.71
CA MET A 426 15.85 -0.84 -22.73
C MET A 426 15.12 0.35 -22.09
N CYS A 427 13.79 0.41 -22.19
CA CYS A 427 12.97 1.45 -21.56
C CYS A 427 13.11 1.45 -20.04
N THR A 428 13.04 0.27 -19.41
CA THR A 428 13.24 0.11 -17.95
C THR A 428 14.64 0.56 -17.54
N PHE A 429 15.65 0.23 -18.37
CA PHE A 429 17.05 0.54 -18.10
C PHE A 429 17.38 2.03 -18.24
N GLU A 430 16.96 2.68 -19.34
CA GLU A 430 17.13 4.13 -19.52
C GLU A 430 16.35 4.92 -18.45
N ALA A 431 15.11 4.52 -18.15
CA ALA A 431 14.30 5.14 -17.09
C ALA A 431 14.94 5.00 -15.71
N LEU A 432 15.62 3.88 -15.41
CA LEU A 432 16.33 3.70 -14.15
C LEU A 432 17.61 4.55 -14.07
N SER A 433 18.28 4.81 -15.20
CA SER A 433 19.43 5.73 -15.27
C SER A 433 19.00 7.16 -14.94
N GLU A 434 17.94 7.65 -15.58
CA GLU A 434 17.29 8.94 -15.26
C GLU A 434 16.85 9.01 -13.79
N THR A 435 16.29 7.91 -13.27
CA THR A 435 15.87 7.81 -11.85
C THR A 435 17.07 7.91 -10.90
N ALA A 436 18.21 7.33 -11.26
CA ALA A 436 19.44 7.40 -10.48
C ALA A 436 19.99 8.84 -10.43
N GLU A 437 19.95 9.57 -11.56
CA GLU A 437 20.34 10.99 -11.58
C GLU A 437 19.40 11.86 -10.76
N PHE A 438 18.08 11.70 -10.92
CA PHE A 438 17.10 12.45 -10.12
C PHE A 438 17.20 12.12 -8.62
N ALA A 439 17.53 10.88 -8.25
CA ALA A 439 17.75 10.49 -6.85
C ALA A 439 18.88 11.31 -6.18
N ARG A 440 19.92 11.71 -6.91
CA ARG A 440 21.02 12.56 -6.40
C ARG A 440 20.56 13.96 -5.96
N LYS A 441 19.43 14.44 -6.48
CA LYS A 441 18.76 15.69 -6.07
C LYS A 441 17.66 15.43 -5.03
N TRP A 442 16.85 14.40 -5.24
CA TRP A 442 15.67 14.08 -4.43
C TRP A 442 16.00 13.55 -3.02
N VAL A 443 17.00 12.69 -2.87
CA VAL A 443 17.34 12.04 -1.60
C VAL A 443 17.86 13.02 -0.52
N PRO A 444 18.82 13.94 -0.79
CA PRO A 444 19.23 14.92 0.22
C PRO A 444 18.06 15.85 0.60
N PHE A 445 17.30 16.38 -0.36
CA PHE A 445 16.08 17.16 -0.11
C PHE A 445 15.07 16.42 0.78
N CYS A 446 14.82 15.14 0.48
CA CYS A 446 13.97 14.27 1.29
C CYS A 446 14.45 14.16 2.74
N LYS A 447 15.75 13.92 2.96
CA LYS A 447 16.32 13.70 4.30
C LYS A 447 16.37 15.01 5.09
N LYS A 448 16.91 16.08 4.49
CA LYS A 448 17.05 17.44 5.06
C LYS A 448 15.74 18.03 5.60
N PHE A 449 14.63 17.85 4.87
CA PHE A 449 13.32 18.40 5.24
C PHE A 449 12.35 17.41 5.87
N ALA A 450 12.73 16.13 6.01
CA ALA A 450 11.89 15.05 6.52
C ALA A 450 10.47 15.06 5.92
N ILE A 451 10.37 15.01 4.59
CA ILE A 451 9.08 14.99 3.88
C ILE A 451 8.52 13.57 3.83
N GLU A 452 7.19 13.43 3.89
CA GLU A 452 6.48 12.17 3.65
C GLU A 452 5.21 12.45 2.84
N PRO A 453 4.80 11.57 1.90
CA PRO A 453 5.46 10.33 1.49
C PRO A 453 6.79 10.57 0.76
N ARG A 454 7.60 9.51 0.59
CA ARG A 454 8.93 9.59 -0.04
C ARG A 454 8.91 9.45 -1.57
N ALA A 455 7.76 9.10 -2.16
CA ALA A 455 7.55 9.05 -3.60
C ALA A 455 7.10 10.43 -4.13
N PRO A 456 7.81 11.06 -5.08
CA PRO A 456 7.57 12.44 -5.49
C PRO A 456 6.21 12.68 -6.16
N GLU A 457 5.73 11.81 -7.04
CA GLU A 457 4.41 11.96 -7.71
C GLU A 457 3.29 12.09 -6.67
N PHE A 458 3.29 11.18 -5.69
CA PHE A 458 2.30 11.17 -4.61
C PHE A 458 2.50 12.36 -3.66
N TYR A 459 3.74 12.75 -3.35
CA TYR A 459 4.01 13.93 -2.51
C TYR A 459 3.55 15.24 -3.15
N PHE A 460 3.85 15.48 -4.43
CA PHE A 460 3.45 16.71 -5.13
C PHE A 460 1.97 16.74 -5.51
N SER A 461 1.31 15.58 -5.65
CA SER A 461 -0.14 15.47 -5.90
C SER A 461 -1.02 15.67 -4.66
N LEU A 462 -0.45 15.64 -3.44
CA LEU A 462 -1.21 15.80 -2.20
C LEU A 462 -1.66 17.26 -2.01
N LYS A 463 -2.98 17.49 -2.12
CA LYS A 463 -3.66 18.76 -1.79
C LYS A 463 -3.79 18.98 -0.27
N ILE A 464 -2.66 18.89 0.44
CA ILE A 464 -2.53 19.12 1.88
C ILE A 464 -1.60 20.33 2.08
N ASP A 465 -1.82 21.11 3.14
CA ASP A 465 -0.93 22.20 3.56
C ASP A 465 0.49 21.65 3.82
N TYR A 466 1.39 21.90 2.88
CA TYR A 466 2.79 21.44 2.88
C TYR A 466 3.71 22.29 3.75
N LEU A 467 3.26 23.46 4.23
CA LEU A 467 4.01 24.31 5.16
C LEU A 467 3.85 23.81 6.60
N LYS A 468 2.80 23.02 6.86
CA LYS A 468 2.50 22.47 8.18
C LYS A 468 3.69 21.70 8.76
N ASP A 469 4.02 22.03 10.01
CA ASP A 469 5.10 21.41 10.79
C ASP A 469 6.52 21.57 10.17
N LYS A 470 6.72 22.54 9.26
CA LYS A 470 8.02 22.87 8.65
C LYS A 470 8.59 24.17 9.20
N VAL A 471 9.81 24.11 9.75
CA VAL A 471 10.48 25.21 10.46
C VAL A 471 11.72 25.78 9.76
N GLN A 472 12.14 25.19 8.62
CA GLN A 472 13.34 25.65 7.90
C GLN A 472 12.96 26.73 6.86
N PRO A 473 13.57 27.93 6.88
CA PRO A 473 13.15 29.06 6.06
C PRO A 473 13.39 28.85 4.55
N THR A 474 14.40 28.07 4.16
CA THR A 474 14.69 27.79 2.75
C THR A 474 13.73 26.76 2.12
N PHE A 475 12.89 26.09 2.93
CA PHE A 475 12.09 24.94 2.50
C PHE A 475 11.22 25.24 1.27
N VAL A 476 10.55 26.40 1.20
CA VAL A 476 9.63 26.69 0.08
C VAL A 476 10.40 26.99 -1.21
N LYS A 477 11.54 27.69 -1.09
CA LYS A 477 12.43 28.00 -2.22
C LYS A 477 13.00 26.71 -2.82
N GLU A 478 13.52 25.82 -1.96
CA GLU A 478 14.02 24.51 -2.36
C GLU A 478 12.91 23.57 -2.86
N ARG A 479 11.72 23.56 -2.23
CA ARG A 479 10.56 22.76 -2.67
C ARG A 479 10.07 23.17 -4.06
N ARG A 480 10.05 24.47 -4.39
CA ARG A 480 9.67 24.93 -5.74
C ARG A 480 10.72 24.58 -6.79
N ALA A 481 12.00 24.67 -6.47
CA ALA A 481 13.06 24.18 -7.36
C ALA A 481 12.92 22.67 -7.60
N MET A 482 12.78 21.88 -6.53
CA MET A 482 12.62 20.43 -6.60
C MET A 482 11.34 19.99 -7.33
N LYS A 483 10.24 20.78 -7.27
CA LYS A 483 9.06 20.48 -8.09
C LYS A 483 9.35 20.63 -9.58
N ARG A 484 10.02 21.71 -10.02
CA ARG A 484 10.36 21.89 -11.45
C ARG A 484 11.27 20.77 -11.97
N GLU A 485 12.31 20.45 -11.20
CA GLU A 485 13.19 19.30 -11.44
C GLU A 485 12.41 17.98 -11.57
N TYR A 486 11.35 17.80 -10.79
CA TYR A 486 10.49 16.62 -10.87
C TYR A 486 9.60 16.59 -12.12
N GLU A 487 8.97 17.72 -12.49
CA GLU A 487 8.17 17.79 -13.73
C GLU A 487 9.06 17.60 -14.98
N GLU A 488 10.28 18.15 -14.98
CA GLU A 488 11.27 17.92 -16.05
C GLU A 488 11.69 16.45 -16.13
N PHE A 489 11.94 15.80 -14.98
CA PHE A 489 12.19 14.37 -14.92
C PHE A 489 11.00 13.55 -15.45
N LYS A 490 9.77 13.89 -15.08
CA LYS A 490 8.54 13.25 -15.57
C LYS A 490 8.40 13.38 -17.09
N VAL A 491 8.72 14.55 -17.66
CA VAL A 491 8.77 14.76 -19.12
C VAL A 491 9.84 13.87 -19.79
N ARG A 492 11.04 13.74 -19.22
CA ARG A 492 12.09 12.86 -19.77
C ARG A 492 11.69 11.39 -19.73
N ILE A 493 11.13 10.90 -18.61
CA ILE A 493 10.59 9.53 -18.51
C ILE A 493 9.49 9.29 -19.54
N ASN A 494 8.55 10.23 -19.73
CA ASN A 494 7.49 10.10 -20.72
C ASN A 494 8.03 10.08 -22.16
N ALA A 495 9.08 10.84 -22.46
CA ALA A 495 9.77 10.79 -23.75
C ALA A 495 10.43 9.43 -24.00
N LEU A 496 11.01 8.79 -22.98
CA LEU A 496 11.56 7.43 -23.08
C LEU A 496 10.47 6.37 -23.34
N VAL A 497 9.29 6.49 -22.72
CA VAL A 497 8.14 5.60 -22.98
C VAL A 497 7.60 5.78 -24.41
N ALA A 498 7.48 7.03 -24.88
CA ALA A 498 7.05 7.34 -26.25
C ALA A 498 8.05 6.84 -27.31
N LYS A 499 9.36 6.93 -27.02
CA LYS A 499 10.45 6.32 -27.80
C LYS A 499 10.32 4.80 -27.82
N ALA A 500 10.20 4.16 -26.66
CA ALA A 500 10.12 2.70 -26.50
C ALA A 500 8.96 2.05 -27.26
N THR A 501 7.85 2.77 -27.44
CA THR A 501 6.68 2.32 -28.22
C THR A 501 7.01 2.10 -29.71
N LYS A 502 8.09 2.71 -30.22
CA LYS A 502 8.52 2.63 -31.63
C LYS A 502 9.83 1.84 -31.75
N MET A 503 9.75 0.51 -31.67
CA MET A 503 10.94 -0.35 -31.82
C MET A 503 11.64 -0.12 -33.17
N PRO A 504 12.95 0.19 -33.20
CA PRO A 504 13.71 0.33 -34.44
C PRO A 504 13.90 -1.04 -35.12
N PRO A 505 13.92 -1.11 -36.47
CA PRO A 505 13.97 -2.38 -37.21
C PRO A 505 15.29 -3.15 -37.07
N GLY A 506 16.37 -2.49 -36.65
CA GLY A 506 17.66 -3.11 -36.32
C GLY A 506 17.78 -3.61 -34.88
N GLY A 507 16.73 -3.47 -34.06
CA GLY A 507 16.81 -3.64 -32.61
C GLY A 507 17.38 -2.41 -31.90
N TRP A 508 17.25 -2.39 -30.58
CA TRP A 508 17.75 -1.32 -29.71
C TRP A 508 19.29 -1.30 -29.68
N ILE A 509 19.84 -0.10 -29.57
CA ILE A 509 21.28 0.20 -29.52
C ILE A 509 21.51 1.14 -28.33
N MET A 510 22.54 0.86 -27.54
CA MET A 510 22.95 1.63 -26.37
C MET A 510 23.70 2.92 -26.76
N GLN A 511 23.87 3.83 -25.79
CA GLN A 511 24.51 5.14 -26.03
C GLN A 511 26.00 5.03 -26.44
N ASP A 512 26.65 3.91 -26.14
CA ASP A 512 28.01 3.56 -26.56
C ASP A 512 28.09 2.96 -27.98
N GLY A 513 26.95 2.81 -28.66
CA GLY A 513 26.84 2.19 -29.98
C GLY A 513 26.73 0.66 -29.97
N THR A 514 26.71 0.00 -28.81
CA THR A 514 26.58 -1.46 -28.72
C THR A 514 25.11 -1.91 -28.87
N PRO A 515 24.82 -3.07 -29.48
CA PRO A 515 23.46 -3.59 -29.58
C PRO A 515 22.94 -4.02 -28.19
N TRP A 516 21.72 -3.60 -27.84
CA TRP A 516 21.10 -3.95 -26.55
C TRP A 516 21.00 -5.48 -26.39
N PRO A 517 21.59 -6.08 -25.33
CA PRO A 517 21.58 -7.53 -25.20
C PRO A 517 20.18 -8.12 -25.01
N GLY A 518 19.25 -7.36 -24.40
CA GLY A 518 17.85 -7.72 -24.19
C GLY A 518 16.95 -7.67 -25.44
N ASN A 519 17.49 -7.50 -26.64
CA ASN A 519 16.70 -7.29 -27.88
C ASN A 519 15.70 -8.42 -28.22
N ASN A 520 15.90 -9.64 -27.73
CA ASN A 520 14.92 -10.72 -27.81
C ASN A 520 14.55 -11.18 -26.39
N THR A 521 13.34 -10.84 -25.93
CA THR A 521 12.84 -11.14 -24.58
C THR A 521 12.64 -12.64 -24.27
N ARG A 522 12.93 -13.52 -25.24
CA ARG A 522 12.99 -14.98 -25.07
C ARG A 522 14.41 -15.55 -25.24
N ASP A 523 15.36 -14.79 -25.77
CA ASP A 523 16.77 -15.19 -25.96
C ASP A 523 17.70 -13.97 -25.81
N HIS A 524 18.21 -13.74 -24.61
CA HIS A 524 19.07 -12.61 -24.26
C HIS A 524 19.91 -12.94 -23.04
N PRO A 525 21.18 -12.50 -22.90
CA PRO A 525 22.07 -12.80 -21.77
C PRO A 525 21.66 -12.14 -20.45
N GLY A 526 22.35 -12.54 -19.37
CA GLY A 526 22.14 -12.04 -18.02
C GLY A 526 22.84 -10.71 -17.82
N MET A 527 22.12 -9.72 -17.31
CA MET A 527 22.59 -8.35 -17.17
C MET A 527 22.51 -7.91 -15.72
N ILE A 528 23.61 -7.34 -15.22
CA ILE A 528 23.71 -6.71 -13.90
C ILE A 528 24.40 -5.37 -14.11
N GLN A 529 23.79 -4.29 -13.64
CA GLN A 529 24.40 -2.95 -13.64
C GLN A 529 24.24 -2.33 -12.25
N VAL A 530 25.29 -1.68 -11.75
CA VAL A 530 25.23 -0.88 -10.53
C VAL A 530 25.17 0.59 -10.93
N PHE A 531 24.14 1.31 -10.46
CA PHE A 531 23.92 2.72 -10.79
C PHE A 531 24.36 3.66 -9.65
N LEU A 532 24.07 3.31 -8.39
CA LEU A 532 24.40 4.12 -7.21
C LEU A 532 25.16 3.30 -6.16
N GLY A 533 25.77 3.98 -5.20
CA GLY A 533 26.63 3.42 -4.14
C GLY A 533 28.08 3.90 -4.27
N GLN A 534 28.99 3.28 -3.51
CA GLN A 534 30.43 3.60 -3.47
C GLN A 534 31.14 3.74 -4.82
N SER A 535 30.64 3.09 -5.87
CA SER A 535 31.18 3.16 -7.25
C SER A 535 30.29 3.94 -8.24
N GLY A 536 29.15 4.47 -7.79
CA GLY A 536 28.12 5.15 -8.60
C GLY A 536 28.05 6.67 -8.39
N GLY A 537 28.99 7.24 -7.62
CA GLY A 537 29.04 8.67 -7.31
C GLY A 537 28.21 9.08 -6.09
N THR A 538 28.49 10.30 -5.62
CA THR A 538 27.86 10.95 -4.47
C THR A 538 26.61 11.74 -4.87
N ASP A 539 25.81 12.18 -3.89
CA ASP A 539 24.75 13.17 -4.10
C ASP A 539 25.30 14.59 -4.39
N VAL A 540 24.43 15.60 -4.45
CA VAL A 540 24.82 17.00 -4.69
C VAL A 540 25.50 17.69 -3.50
N GLU A 541 25.46 17.08 -2.30
CA GLU A 541 26.11 17.59 -1.08
C GLU A 541 27.46 16.90 -0.82
N GLY A 542 27.74 15.78 -1.52
CA GLY A 542 28.97 15.01 -1.41
C GLY A 542 28.84 13.69 -0.62
N HIS A 543 27.62 13.30 -0.22
CA HIS A 543 27.37 12.09 0.56
C HIS A 543 27.16 10.85 -0.33
N GLU A 544 27.40 9.65 0.22
CA GLU A 544 27.06 8.39 -0.46
C GLU A 544 25.54 8.12 -0.47
N LEU A 545 25.06 7.57 -1.57
CA LEU A 545 23.68 7.12 -1.72
C LEU A 545 23.56 5.60 -1.58
N PRO A 546 22.40 5.05 -1.13
CA PRO A 546 22.17 3.61 -1.09
C PRO A 546 22.44 2.93 -2.43
N ARG A 547 23.01 1.73 -2.40
CA ARG A 547 23.39 1.02 -3.63
C ARG A 547 22.14 0.69 -4.46
N LEU A 548 22.17 0.99 -5.76
CA LEU A 548 21.09 0.66 -6.70
C LEU A 548 21.62 -0.32 -7.76
N VAL A 549 21.03 -1.52 -7.82
CA VAL A 549 21.44 -2.60 -8.72
C VAL A 549 20.29 -2.97 -9.66
N TYR A 550 20.50 -2.78 -10.95
CA TYR A 550 19.66 -3.32 -12.02
C TYR A 550 20.02 -4.77 -12.29
N VAL A 551 18.99 -5.56 -12.56
CA VAL A 551 19.02 -7.02 -12.52
C VAL A 551 18.09 -7.52 -13.63
N SER A 552 18.60 -8.26 -14.62
CA SER A 552 17.80 -8.88 -15.68
C SER A 552 18.34 -10.29 -15.97
N ARG A 553 17.50 -11.32 -15.79
CA ARG A 553 17.91 -12.72 -16.03
C ARG A 553 18.00 -12.98 -17.52
N GLU A 554 19.03 -13.68 -17.98
CA GLU A 554 19.02 -14.29 -19.31
C GLU A 554 17.70 -15.05 -19.58
N LYS A 555 17.29 -15.13 -20.84
CA LYS A 555 16.29 -16.10 -21.32
C LYS A 555 16.86 -16.82 -22.53
N ARG A 556 16.37 -18.03 -22.83
CA ARG A 556 16.62 -18.89 -24.01
C ARG A 556 15.32 -19.67 -24.27
N PRO A 557 14.98 -20.04 -25.51
CA PRO A 557 13.93 -21.02 -25.80
C PRO A 557 14.13 -22.34 -25.03
N GLY A 558 13.03 -23.07 -24.80
CA GLY A 558 13.05 -24.40 -24.19
C GLY A 558 13.07 -24.45 -22.65
N PHE A 559 13.49 -23.38 -21.97
CA PHE A 559 13.45 -23.30 -20.51
C PHE A 559 12.14 -22.67 -20.01
N GLN A 560 11.57 -23.22 -18.94
CA GLN A 560 10.46 -22.61 -18.20
C GLN A 560 10.98 -21.44 -17.34
N HIS A 561 10.11 -20.50 -16.96
CA HIS A 561 10.49 -19.23 -16.31
C HIS A 561 9.62 -18.75 -15.11
N HIS A 562 8.52 -19.42 -14.75
CA HIS A 562 7.62 -19.14 -13.58
C HIS A 562 7.45 -17.67 -13.07
N LYS A 563 7.49 -16.66 -13.94
CA LYS A 563 7.09 -15.27 -13.61
C LYS A 563 7.84 -14.74 -12.36
N LYS A 564 7.14 -14.11 -11.41
CA LYS A 564 7.67 -13.42 -10.21
C LYS A 564 8.46 -14.33 -9.26
N ALA A 565 7.97 -15.52 -8.92
CA ALA A 565 8.77 -16.55 -8.21
C ALA A 565 10.11 -16.82 -8.91
N GLY A 566 10.11 -16.77 -10.25
CA GLY A 566 11.28 -16.89 -11.12
C GLY A 566 12.16 -15.65 -11.26
N ALA A 567 11.77 -14.50 -10.72
CA ALA A 567 12.62 -13.32 -10.54
C ALA A 567 13.28 -13.34 -9.14
N MET A 568 12.51 -13.75 -8.13
CA MET A 568 12.94 -13.81 -6.74
C MET A 568 13.98 -14.93 -6.47
N ASN A 569 13.81 -16.15 -7.01
CA ASN A 569 14.62 -17.33 -6.65
C ASN A 569 15.98 -17.50 -7.38
N ALA A 570 16.16 -18.17 -8.53
CA ALA A 570 15.29 -18.91 -9.49
C ALA A 570 16.15 -19.94 -10.32
N LEU A 571 15.74 -20.93 -11.16
CA LEU A 571 14.51 -21.71 -11.49
C LEU A 571 14.86 -22.72 -12.62
N HIS A 572 14.39 -23.98 -12.79
CA HIS A 572 13.53 -24.96 -12.08
C HIS A 572 13.68 -26.38 -12.70
N THR A 573 13.32 -27.45 -11.97
CA THR A 573 13.37 -28.88 -12.39
C THR A 573 12.70 -29.28 -13.71
N THR A 574 13.39 -30.09 -14.52
CA THR A 574 12.82 -30.86 -15.63
C THR A 574 11.83 -31.93 -15.17
N SER A 575 10.62 -31.97 -15.74
CA SER A 575 9.74 -33.15 -15.71
C SER A 575 10.09 -34.09 -16.88
N ASP A 576 10.32 -35.37 -16.60
CA ASP A 576 10.66 -36.37 -17.62
C ASP A 576 9.61 -36.49 -18.75
N ILE A 577 10.08 -36.46 -20.00
CA ILE A 577 9.64 -37.34 -21.10
C ILE A 577 10.64 -37.24 -22.27
N SER A 578 11.01 -38.40 -22.82
CA SER A 578 11.88 -38.62 -23.99
C SER A 578 13.38 -38.28 -23.84
N THR A 579 14.23 -39.10 -24.45
CA THR A 579 15.68 -39.11 -24.23
C THR A 579 16.46 -39.33 -25.54
N ARG A 580 17.72 -38.86 -25.58
CA ARG A 580 18.86 -39.22 -26.47
C ARG A 580 19.11 -38.38 -27.73
N ILE A 581 20.37 -38.52 -28.19
CA ILE A 581 21.05 -38.04 -29.42
C ILE A 581 21.09 -36.50 -29.55
N PHE A 582 22.24 -35.80 -29.51
CA PHE A 582 23.64 -36.15 -29.85
C PHE A 582 24.67 -35.72 -28.78
N ALA A 583 25.94 -36.05 -29.01
CA ALA A 583 27.11 -35.54 -28.26
C ALA A 583 28.13 -34.86 -29.21
N GLU A 584 29.17 -34.26 -28.63
CA GLU A 584 30.35 -33.65 -29.28
C GLU A 584 30.14 -32.35 -30.08
N SER A 585 30.32 -31.22 -29.38
CA SER A 585 30.88 -29.96 -29.92
C SER A 585 31.43 -29.11 -28.76
N GLN A 586 32.40 -28.23 -29.02
CA GLN A 586 33.10 -27.45 -27.99
C GLN A 586 32.38 -26.13 -27.64
N ILE A 587 32.55 -25.70 -26.39
CA ILE A 587 32.48 -24.30 -25.90
C ILE A 587 31.19 -23.52 -26.24
N ILE A 588 30.26 -23.46 -25.27
CA ILE A 588 29.52 -22.27 -24.79
C ILE A 588 28.63 -22.72 -23.61
N LEU A 589 28.73 -22.05 -22.45
CA LEU A 589 27.89 -22.28 -21.26
C LEU A 589 27.53 -20.92 -20.62
N SER A 590 26.23 -20.65 -20.47
CA SER A 590 25.65 -19.34 -20.08
C SER A 590 24.20 -19.53 -19.57
N MET A 591 23.52 -18.54 -18.97
CA MET A 591 23.67 -17.91 -17.64
C MET A 591 22.48 -16.94 -17.26
N ARG A 592 21.40 -17.43 -16.60
CA ARG A 592 20.28 -16.67 -15.93
C ARG A 592 19.84 -17.13 -14.54
N THR A 593 19.54 -16.21 -13.58
CA THR A 593 18.45 -16.19 -12.53
C THR A 593 18.82 -15.50 -11.18
N LEU A 594 18.19 -14.37 -10.79
CA LEU A 594 18.83 -13.37 -9.90
C LEU A 594 18.51 -13.31 -8.37
N GLN A 595 17.42 -12.68 -7.94
CA GLN A 595 17.49 -11.71 -6.82
C GLN A 595 18.10 -12.20 -5.49
N ILE A 596 17.61 -13.28 -4.86
CA ILE A 596 18.15 -13.72 -3.57
C ILE A 596 19.64 -14.07 -3.68
N ARG A 597 20.03 -14.78 -4.74
CA ARG A 597 21.39 -15.30 -4.91
C ARG A 597 22.38 -14.23 -5.35
N VAL A 598 22.00 -13.38 -6.31
CA VAL A 598 22.84 -12.26 -6.73
C VAL A 598 23.13 -11.32 -5.56
N SER A 599 22.12 -11.04 -4.75
CA SER A 599 22.25 -10.26 -3.52
C SER A 599 23.08 -11.01 -2.46
N GLY A 600 22.93 -12.33 -2.34
CA GLY A 600 23.78 -13.19 -1.49
C GLY A 600 25.27 -13.15 -1.85
N VAL A 601 25.63 -12.83 -3.10
CA VAL A 601 27.03 -12.61 -3.51
C VAL A 601 27.47 -11.15 -3.34
N LEU A 602 26.60 -10.17 -3.65
CA LEU A 602 26.98 -8.76 -3.75
C LEU A 602 26.90 -7.95 -2.44
N THR A 603 26.06 -8.36 -1.47
CA THR A 603 25.80 -7.65 -0.20
C THR A 603 25.55 -8.60 0.97
N ASN A 604 24.81 -9.67 0.73
CA ASN A 604 24.42 -10.70 1.68
C ASN A 604 23.77 -10.14 2.95
N ALA A 605 22.76 -9.26 2.85
CA ALA A 605 22.10 -8.74 4.04
C ALA A 605 21.30 -9.84 4.76
N PRO A 606 21.32 -9.90 6.11
CA PRO A 606 20.57 -10.92 6.86
C PRO A 606 19.03 -10.77 6.72
N PHE A 607 18.57 -9.60 6.26
CA PHE A 607 17.16 -9.27 6.02
C PHE A 607 16.91 -8.78 4.59
N MET A 608 15.75 -9.15 4.04
CA MET A 608 15.33 -8.80 2.67
C MET A 608 13.88 -8.32 2.66
N LEU A 609 13.62 -7.13 2.10
CA LEU A 609 12.30 -6.49 2.04
C LEU A 609 11.74 -6.64 0.61
N ASN A 610 10.58 -7.29 0.44
CA ASN A 610 9.96 -7.46 -0.88
C ASN A 610 8.85 -6.43 -1.14
N LEU A 611 8.92 -5.76 -2.29
CA LEU A 611 7.90 -4.83 -2.80
C LEU A 611 7.52 -5.15 -4.25
N ASP A 612 6.27 -4.84 -4.58
CA ASP A 612 5.79 -4.75 -5.96
C ASP A 612 6.10 -3.36 -6.53
N CYS A 613 6.26 -3.25 -7.85
CA CYS A 613 6.58 -1.99 -8.54
C CYS A 613 5.54 -0.87 -8.29
N ASP A 614 4.29 -1.24 -8.00
CA ASP A 614 3.18 -0.34 -7.68
C ASP A 614 3.02 -0.04 -6.17
N HIS A 615 3.96 -0.44 -5.32
CA HIS A 615 3.94 -0.20 -3.86
C HIS A 615 5.17 0.58 -3.37
N TYR A 616 4.94 1.81 -2.91
CA TYR A 616 5.98 2.75 -2.45
C TYR A 616 6.02 2.90 -0.92
N LEU A 617 7.13 3.44 -0.38
CA LEU A 617 7.26 3.78 1.04
C LEU A 617 6.54 5.09 1.37
N ASN A 618 5.48 4.99 2.17
CA ASN A 618 4.72 6.13 2.66
C ASN A 618 5.28 6.65 4.00
N ASN A 619 5.63 5.75 4.93
CA ASN A 619 6.35 6.06 6.18
C ASN A 619 7.81 5.57 6.04
N SER A 620 8.75 6.50 6.14
CA SER A 620 10.19 6.27 5.94
C SER A 620 10.86 5.43 7.01
N LYS A 621 10.20 5.21 8.16
CA LYS A 621 10.72 4.45 9.30
C LYS A 621 10.38 2.95 9.24
N ALA A 622 9.71 2.48 8.18
CA ALA A 622 9.26 1.09 8.03
C ALA A 622 10.35 0.03 8.25
N ALA A 623 11.59 0.27 7.80
CA ALA A 623 12.71 -0.63 8.06
C ALA A 623 13.12 -0.67 9.55
N ARG A 624 13.18 0.50 10.21
CA ARG A 624 13.45 0.60 11.66
C ARG A 624 12.36 -0.12 12.47
N GLU A 625 11.10 0.03 12.09
CA GLU A 625 9.96 -0.68 12.69
C GLU A 625 10.07 -2.21 12.54
N ALA A 626 10.50 -2.70 11.37
CA ALA A 626 10.75 -4.12 11.16
C ALA A 626 11.93 -4.64 12.01
N MET A 627 13.01 -3.86 12.14
CA MET A 627 14.15 -4.22 12.98
C MET A 627 13.80 -4.32 14.48
N CYS A 628 12.85 -3.53 14.97
CA CYS A 628 12.33 -3.65 16.34
C CYS A 628 11.75 -5.04 16.66
N PHE A 629 11.35 -5.82 15.64
CA PHE A 629 10.95 -7.23 15.81
C PHE A 629 12.07 -8.22 15.44
N LEU A 630 12.86 -7.91 14.40
CA LEU A 630 13.82 -8.85 13.81
C LEU A 630 15.17 -8.90 14.54
N MET A 631 15.59 -7.79 15.16
CA MET A 631 16.81 -7.66 15.96
C MET A 631 16.56 -7.86 17.48
N ASP A 632 15.30 -7.95 17.93
CA ASP A 632 14.94 -8.23 19.33
C ASP A 632 15.66 -9.52 19.83
N PRO A 633 16.53 -9.45 20.86
CA PRO A 633 17.30 -10.60 21.32
C PRO A 633 16.46 -11.77 21.87
N GLN A 634 15.24 -11.51 22.34
CA GLN A 634 14.34 -12.51 22.93
C GLN A 634 13.39 -13.12 21.90
N MET A 635 12.81 -12.31 21.01
CA MET A 635 11.81 -12.72 20.04
C MET A 635 12.35 -12.87 18.61
N GLY A 636 13.20 -11.94 18.16
CA GLY A 636 13.61 -11.80 16.76
C GLY A 636 14.29 -13.03 16.19
N LYS A 637 15.06 -13.75 17.01
CA LYS A 637 15.73 -15.03 16.62
C LYS A 637 14.75 -16.12 16.14
N LYS A 638 13.44 -15.99 16.38
CA LYS A 638 12.40 -16.91 15.86
C LYS A 638 11.47 -16.28 14.80
N VAL A 639 11.65 -15.00 14.49
CA VAL A 639 10.87 -14.32 13.45
C VAL A 639 11.46 -14.65 12.08
N CYS A 640 10.63 -15.20 11.18
CA CYS A 640 11.00 -15.41 9.77
C CYS A 640 10.65 -14.23 8.88
N PHE A 641 9.56 -13.52 9.15
CA PHE A 641 9.21 -12.29 8.46
C PHE A 641 8.31 -11.36 9.28
N VAL A 642 8.36 -10.06 8.96
CA VAL A 642 7.43 -9.02 9.43
C VAL A 642 6.58 -8.57 8.24
N GLN A 643 5.27 -8.79 8.29
CA GLN A 643 4.31 -8.36 7.28
C GLN A 643 3.61 -7.07 7.74
N PHE A 644 3.51 -6.10 6.83
CA PHE A 644 2.76 -4.87 7.04
C PHE A 644 1.40 -4.93 6.31
N PRO A 645 0.39 -4.11 6.70
CA PRO A 645 -0.84 -3.94 5.92
C PRO A 645 -0.54 -3.32 4.55
N GLN A 646 -1.12 -3.89 3.49
CA GLN A 646 -1.23 -3.18 2.22
C GLN A 646 -2.35 -2.15 2.35
N ARG A 647 -2.07 -0.91 1.94
CA ARG A 647 -3.06 0.16 1.81
C ARG A 647 -2.97 0.71 0.39
N PHE A 648 -4.08 1.24 -0.11
CA PHE A 648 -4.13 1.75 -1.47
C PHE A 648 -4.64 3.18 -1.54
N ASP A 649 -4.06 3.95 -2.46
CA ASP A 649 -4.56 5.26 -2.88
C ASP A 649 -5.48 5.11 -4.12
N GLY A 650 -6.01 6.22 -4.64
CA GLY A 650 -6.86 6.24 -5.85
C GLY A 650 -8.27 5.67 -5.67
N ILE A 651 -8.68 5.33 -4.45
CA ILE A 651 -9.99 4.73 -4.16
C ILE A 651 -11.09 5.80 -4.15
N ASP A 652 -12.23 5.52 -4.81
CA ASP A 652 -13.48 6.29 -4.69
C ASP A 652 -13.83 6.55 -3.21
N ARG A 653 -14.30 7.76 -2.88
CA ARG A 653 -14.82 8.13 -1.55
C ARG A 653 -15.83 7.11 -0.99
N HIS A 654 -16.55 6.40 -1.85
CA HIS A 654 -17.56 5.40 -1.49
C HIS A 654 -17.06 3.94 -1.42
N ASP A 655 -15.79 3.68 -1.79
CA ASP A 655 -15.17 2.35 -1.97
C ASP A 655 -16.11 1.25 -2.49
N ARG A 656 -16.77 1.50 -3.64
CA ARG A 656 -17.83 0.65 -4.20
C ARG A 656 -17.46 -0.83 -4.42
N TYR A 657 -16.16 -1.15 -4.48
CA TYR A 657 -15.64 -2.49 -4.75
C TYR A 657 -14.80 -3.07 -3.58
N ALA A 658 -14.90 -2.46 -2.39
CA ALA A 658 -14.19 -2.88 -1.17
C ALA A 658 -12.67 -3.06 -1.37
N ASN A 659 -12.05 -2.18 -2.16
CA ASN A 659 -10.63 -2.24 -2.53
C ASN A 659 -9.70 -2.06 -1.32
N ARG A 660 -10.16 -1.39 -0.24
CA ARG A 660 -9.38 -1.27 1.01
C ARG A 660 -9.13 -2.60 1.72
N ASN A 661 -10.00 -3.59 1.52
CA ASN A 661 -9.92 -4.92 2.13
C ASN A 661 -9.66 -4.92 3.66
N THR A 662 -10.29 -3.98 4.39
CA THR A 662 -10.04 -3.75 5.82
C THR A 662 -10.39 -4.96 6.69
N VAL A 663 -11.41 -5.75 6.32
CA VAL A 663 -11.76 -6.99 7.04
C VAL A 663 -10.60 -7.99 7.04
N PHE A 664 -9.86 -8.11 5.93
CA PHE A 664 -8.71 -9.01 5.85
C PHE A 664 -7.50 -8.50 6.64
N PHE A 665 -7.14 -7.22 6.48
CA PHE A 665 -5.94 -6.66 7.12
C PHE A 665 -6.17 -6.30 8.60
N ASP A 666 -7.27 -5.63 8.93
CA ASP A 666 -7.51 -5.08 10.27
C ASP A 666 -8.22 -6.05 11.24
N ILE A 667 -8.85 -7.12 10.72
CA ILE A 667 -9.52 -8.16 11.53
C ILE A 667 -8.78 -9.51 11.43
N ASN A 668 -8.68 -10.11 10.23
CA ASN A 668 -8.11 -11.45 10.09
C ASN A 668 -6.62 -11.52 10.47
N MET A 669 -5.76 -10.65 9.94
CA MET A 669 -4.31 -10.72 10.23
C MET A 669 -3.96 -10.48 11.70
N LYS A 670 -4.72 -9.62 12.41
CA LYS A 670 -4.58 -9.44 13.86
C LYS A 670 -4.88 -10.73 14.64
N GLY A 671 -5.88 -11.51 14.21
CA GLY A 671 -6.20 -12.82 14.78
C GLY A 671 -5.06 -13.83 14.62
N LEU A 672 -4.50 -13.92 13.42
CA LEU A 672 -3.37 -14.81 13.10
C LEU A 672 -2.09 -14.45 13.86
N ASP A 673 -1.82 -13.16 14.04
CA ASP A 673 -0.61 -12.71 14.74
C ASP A 673 -0.54 -13.16 16.21
N GLY A 674 -1.68 -13.35 16.88
CA GLY A 674 -1.73 -13.95 18.21
C GLY A 674 -1.41 -15.45 18.22
N ILE A 675 -1.71 -16.16 17.12
CA ILE A 675 -1.53 -17.60 16.96
C ILE A 675 -0.07 -17.91 16.59
N GLN A 676 0.31 -17.88 15.31
CA GLN A 676 1.70 -18.11 14.85
C GLN A 676 2.23 -16.99 13.96
N GLY A 677 1.40 -16.01 13.57
CA GLY A 677 1.79 -14.87 12.75
C GLY A 677 0.88 -14.73 11.51
N PRO A 678 0.86 -13.56 10.84
CA PRO A 678 0.16 -13.39 9.56
C PRO A 678 0.75 -14.28 8.46
N VAL A 679 -0.05 -14.58 7.43
CA VAL A 679 0.46 -15.17 6.19
C VAL A 679 1.22 -14.11 5.37
N TYR A 680 2.09 -14.53 4.47
CA TYR A 680 2.72 -13.63 3.49
C TYR A 680 1.76 -13.38 2.32
N VAL A 681 1.70 -12.13 1.85
CA VAL A 681 0.72 -11.62 0.87
C VAL A 681 1.35 -10.86 -0.31
N GLY A 682 2.58 -11.23 -0.71
CA GLY A 682 3.20 -10.82 -1.97
C GLY A 682 4.01 -9.51 -1.97
N THR A 683 3.75 -8.57 -1.06
CA THR A 683 4.45 -7.27 -0.95
C THR A 683 4.35 -6.69 0.47
N GLY A 684 5.24 -5.75 0.82
CA GLY A 684 5.29 -5.07 2.12
C GLY A 684 5.77 -5.96 3.26
N CYS A 685 6.78 -6.81 3.00
CA CYS A 685 7.20 -7.86 3.92
C CYS A 685 8.74 -7.93 4.05
N VAL A 686 9.24 -7.92 5.30
CA VAL A 686 10.68 -8.03 5.60
C VAL A 686 11.00 -9.44 6.10
N PHE A 687 11.68 -10.23 5.27
CA PHE A 687 12.09 -11.61 5.53
C PHE A 687 13.49 -11.69 6.17
N ARG A 688 13.72 -12.75 6.94
CA ARG A 688 15.04 -13.22 7.34
C ARG A 688 15.60 -14.17 6.28
N ARG A 689 16.73 -13.82 5.66
CA ARG A 689 17.40 -14.59 4.58
C ARG A 689 17.56 -16.07 4.91
N GLN A 690 18.07 -16.36 6.11
CA GLN A 690 18.25 -17.74 6.63
C GLN A 690 16.95 -18.58 6.68
N ALA A 691 15.78 -17.96 6.83
CA ALA A 691 14.50 -18.68 6.86
C ALA A 691 14.02 -19.05 5.44
N LEU A 692 14.36 -18.24 4.43
CA LEU A 692 14.11 -18.53 3.00
C LEU A 692 15.10 -19.57 2.46
N TYR A 693 16.36 -19.58 2.94
CA TYR A 693 17.32 -20.69 2.75
C TYR A 693 16.89 -22.03 3.40
N GLY A 694 15.67 -22.11 3.94
CA GLY A 694 15.06 -23.35 4.41
C GLY A 694 15.62 -23.89 5.73
N TYR A 695 16.49 -23.16 6.43
CA TYR A 695 16.95 -23.55 7.76
C TYR A 695 15.79 -23.58 8.76
N SER A 696 15.92 -24.42 9.80
CA SER A 696 14.99 -24.41 10.94
C SER A 696 15.28 -23.25 11.89
N PRO A 697 14.28 -22.73 12.61
CA PRO A 697 14.51 -21.69 13.62
C PRO A 697 15.45 -22.21 14.72
N PRO A 698 16.33 -21.34 15.27
CA PRO A 698 17.33 -21.74 16.26
C PRO A 698 16.66 -22.34 17.51
N LYS A 699 17.20 -23.49 17.94
CA LYS A 699 16.76 -24.17 19.16
C LYS A 699 17.01 -23.26 20.36
N ARG A 700 16.03 -23.16 21.27
CA ARG A 700 16.21 -22.40 22.52
C ARG A 700 17.31 -23.09 23.33
N ALA A 701 18.38 -22.37 23.66
CA ALA A 701 19.34 -22.84 24.65
C ALA A 701 18.57 -23.25 25.92
N LYS A 702 18.79 -24.48 26.39
CA LYS A 702 18.28 -24.87 27.71
C LYS A 702 18.99 -23.95 28.71
N ARG A 703 18.23 -23.22 29.55
CA ARG A 703 18.83 -22.61 30.74
C ARG A 703 19.56 -23.74 31.48
N PRO A 704 20.81 -23.56 31.93
CA PRO A 704 21.43 -24.55 32.81
C PRO A 704 20.48 -24.76 33.99
N ARG A 705 20.29 -26.01 34.40
CA ARG A 705 19.58 -26.26 35.65
C ARG A 705 20.46 -25.66 36.74
N MET A 706 19.91 -24.71 37.48
CA MET A 706 20.54 -24.18 38.68
C MET A 706 20.79 -25.39 39.60
N VAL A 707 22.07 -25.68 39.87
CA VAL A 707 22.44 -26.78 40.75
C VAL A 707 22.10 -26.33 42.16
N SER A 708 20.92 -26.72 42.63
CA SER A 708 20.58 -26.62 44.04
C SER A 708 21.62 -27.41 44.82
N CYS A 709 22.26 -26.79 45.80
CA CYS A 709 23.20 -27.48 46.65
C CYS A 709 22.44 -28.51 47.49
N ASP A 710 22.80 -29.80 47.38
CA ASP A 710 22.17 -30.87 48.16
C ASP A 710 22.68 -30.82 49.62
N CYS A 711 21.94 -30.11 50.48
CA CYS A 711 22.15 -30.11 51.92
C CYS A 711 20.91 -30.65 52.66
N CYS A 712 21.08 -31.86 53.19
CA CYS A 712 20.14 -32.65 54.00
C CYS A 712 18.90 -33.28 53.30
N PRO A 713 18.42 -34.45 53.78
CA PRO A 713 17.45 -35.29 53.07
C PRO A 713 16.04 -35.28 53.69
N CYS A 714 15.01 -35.69 52.91
CA CYS A 714 14.02 -36.73 53.27
C CYS A 714 12.90 -36.88 52.20
N PHE A 715 12.16 -38.00 52.26
CA PHE A 715 10.92 -38.30 51.52
C PHE A 715 10.92 -38.19 49.97
N GLY A 716 11.51 -39.19 49.30
CA GLY A 716 11.34 -39.39 47.86
C GLY A 716 10.19 -40.35 47.47
N ARG A 717 9.85 -40.40 46.17
CA ARG A 717 9.10 -41.52 45.55
C ARG A 717 9.66 -41.84 44.17
N LYS A 718 9.98 -43.13 43.94
CA LYS A 718 10.66 -43.62 42.73
C LYS A 718 9.75 -43.57 41.49
N LYS A 719 10.32 -43.22 40.34
CA LYS A 719 9.94 -43.78 39.03
C LYS A 719 11.15 -44.49 38.41
N LYS A 720 10.90 -45.53 37.61
CA LYS A 720 11.96 -46.42 37.11
C LYS A 720 12.94 -45.70 36.18
N LEU A 721 14.20 -46.11 36.27
CA LEU A 721 15.23 -45.92 35.27
C LEU A 721 15.35 -47.24 34.49
N ASP A 722 15.30 -47.20 33.16
CA ASP A 722 15.68 -48.33 32.32
C ASP A 722 17.05 -48.08 31.68
N LYS A 723 17.83 -49.16 31.57
CA LYS A 723 19.28 -49.14 31.31
C LYS A 723 19.67 -48.49 29.98
N TYR A 724 20.77 -47.76 30.01
CA TYR A 724 21.79 -47.84 28.98
C TYR A 724 23.02 -48.55 29.58
N LYS A 725 23.72 -49.37 28.79
CA LYS A 725 25.00 -49.99 29.18
C LYS A 725 26.16 -49.21 28.55
N SER A 726 27.29 -49.18 29.26
CA SER A 726 28.59 -48.67 28.83
C SER A 726 29.56 -49.83 28.51
N GLU A 727 30.83 -49.46 28.28
CA GLU A 727 32.02 -50.28 28.02
C GLU A 727 32.13 -50.84 26.59
N ILE A 728 33.14 -50.51 25.76
CA ILE A 728 34.57 -50.06 25.83
C ILE A 728 35.53 -51.19 25.43
N ASN A 729 36.23 -50.96 24.31
CA ASN A 729 37.64 -51.24 23.96
C ASN A 729 37.78 -50.84 22.47
N ALA A 730 38.70 -49.99 22.02
CA ALA A 730 40.16 -49.93 22.18
C ALA A 730 40.91 -50.77 21.12
N ASP A 731 41.95 -50.15 20.56
CA ASP A 731 43.04 -50.68 19.72
C ASP A 731 42.74 -51.21 18.30
N ALA A 732 42.86 -50.32 17.29
CA ALA A 732 43.53 -50.57 16.01
C ALA A 732 43.85 -49.23 15.29
N GLU A 733 45.05 -49.09 14.74
CA GLU A 733 45.51 -47.86 14.05
C GLU A 733 45.22 -47.87 12.53
N ASN A 734 45.46 -46.73 11.87
CA ASN A 734 45.35 -46.44 10.42
C ASN A 734 43.93 -46.46 9.82
N GLY A 735 43.33 -45.27 9.68
CA GLY A 735 42.10 -45.05 8.90
C GLY A 735 41.62 -43.59 8.81
N GLN A 736 41.93 -42.75 9.80
CA GLN A 736 41.37 -41.40 9.99
C GLN A 736 41.72 -40.34 8.92
N GLY A 737 42.38 -40.70 7.82
CA GLY A 737 42.60 -39.80 6.68
C GLY A 737 41.49 -39.78 5.62
N PHE A 738 40.57 -40.77 5.64
CA PHE A 738 39.63 -41.00 4.53
C PHE A 738 38.15 -40.76 4.89
N ASP A 739 37.74 -41.07 6.14
CA ASP A 739 36.34 -40.93 6.55
C ASP A 739 35.94 -39.48 6.85
N ASP A 740 36.78 -38.68 7.52
CA ASP A 740 36.55 -37.23 7.68
C ASP A 740 36.47 -36.53 6.31
N ALA A 741 37.32 -36.95 5.36
CA ALA A 741 37.27 -36.45 3.98
C ALA A 741 35.94 -36.83 3.30
N ASN A 742 35.47 -38.06 3.47
CA ASN A 742 34.17 -38.50 2.94
C ASN A 742 32.98 -37.81 3.63
N GLU A 743 32.98 -37.59 4.95
CA GLU A 743 31.86 -36.90 5.63
C GLU A 743 31.84 -35.41 5.25
N LEU A 744 33.01 -34.77 5.13
CA LEU A 744 33.12 -33.37 4.70
C LEU A 744 32.72 -33.22 3.22
N LEU A 745 33.18 -34.11 2.32
CA LEU A 745 32.72 -34.18 0.92
C LEU A 745 31.22 -34.46 0.82
N MET A 746 30.69 -35.41 1.59
CA MET A 746 29.24 -35.68 1.65
C MET A 746 28.47 -34.47 2.16
N SER A 747 29.02 -33.69 3.09
CA SER A 747 28.41 -32.42 3.54
C SER A 747 28.42 -31.38 2.40
N GLN A 748 29.53 -31.24 1.68
CA GLN A 748 29.66 -30.31 0.54
C GLN A 748 28.75 -30.70 -0.62
N MET A 749 28.72 -31.96 -1.03
CA MET A 749 27.80 -32.49 -2.05
C MET A 749 26.33 -32.30 -1.65
N ASN A 750 25.99 -32.41 -0.36
CA ASN A 750 24.65 -32.08 0.13
C ASN A 750 24.36 -30.57 0.07
N PHE A 751 25.35 -29.70 0.32
CA PHE A 751 25.18 -28.25 0.15
C PHE A 751 25.09 -27.83 -1.33
N GLU A 752 25.89 -28.40 -2.23
CA GLU A 752 25.82 -28.16 -3.68
C GLU A 752 24.48 -28.63 -4.26
N LYS A 753 24.05 -29.85 -3.95
CA LYS A 753 22.73 -30.37 -4.34
C LYS A 753 21.59 -29.53 -3.76
N LYS A 754 21.81 -28.86 -2.64
CA LYS A 754 20.79 -28.02 -2.01
C LYS A 754 20.74 -26.62 -2.63
N PHE A 755 21.87 -25.91 -2.63
CA PHE A 755 21.97 -24.48 -2.91
C PHE A 755 22.55 -24.15 -4.30
N GLY A 756 23.04 -25.12 -5.06
CA GLY A 756 23.68 -24.98 -6.37
C GLY A 756 25.21 -24.96 -6.31
N GLN A 757 25.84 -24.88 -7.49
CA GLN A 757 27.28 -25.18 -7.70
C GLN A 757 28.26 -24.07 -7.27
N SER A 758 27.77 -22.88 -6.88
CA SER A 758 28.64 -21.78 -6.49
C SER A 758 29.15 -21.92 -5.06
N ALA A 759 30.43 -22.23 -4.91
CA ALA A 759 31.11 -22.27 -3.61
C ALA A 759 31.06 -20.91 -2.88
N ILE A 760 31.10 -19.78 -3.61
CA ILE A 760 31.00 -18.43 -3.04
C ILE A 760 29.61 -18.20 -2.47
N PHE A 761 28.55 -18.52 -3.21
CA PHE A 761 27.19 -18.40 -2.71
C PHE A 761 26.91 -19.36 -1.56
N VAL A 762 27.30 -20.64 -1.66
CA VAL A 762 27.18 -21.61 -0.57
C VAL A 762 27.84 -21.08 0.70
N THR A 763 29.06 -20.53 0.61
CA THR A 763 29.77 -19.90 1.74
C THR A 763 28.97 -18.72 2.30
N SER A 764 28.44 -17.83 1.46
CA SER A 764 27.60 -16.70 1.90
C SER A 764 26.35 -17.16 2.67
N THR A 765 25.77 -18.32 2.33
CA THR A 765 24.60 -18.86 3.06
C THR A 765 24.91 -19.31 4.48
N ILE A 766 26.17 -19.63 4.79
CA ILE A 766 26.62 -20.07 6.11
C ILE A 766 26.84 -18.86 7.05
N MET A 767 27.11 -17.67 6.49
CA MET A 767 27.32 -16.43 7.24
C MET A 767 25.99 -15.92 7.83
N ILE A 768 25.74 -16.21 9.11
CA ILE A 768 24.46 -15.90 9.80
C ILE A 768 24.23 -14.38 9.93
N GLU A 769 25.30 -13.61 10.13
CA GLU A 769 25.25 -12.15 10.34
C GLU A 769 25.28 -11.37 9.00
N GLY A 770 25.51 -12.08 7.89
CA GLY A 770 25.57 -11.52 6.55
C GLY A 770 26.95 -10.99 6.15
N GLY A 771 26.99 -10.15 5.12
CA GLY A 771 28.21 -9.57 4.57
C GLY A 771 28.97 -10.50 3.60
N VAL A 772 29.99 -9.94 2.97
CA VAL A 772 30.80 -10.58 1.91
C VAL A 772 32.24 -10.76 2.40
N PRO A 773 32.93 -11.88 2.11
CA PRO A 773 34.32 -12.09 2.54
C PRO A 773 35.28 -11.01 2.01
N PRO A 774 36.16 -10.43 2.86
CA PRO A 774 37.02 -9.29 2.49
C PRO A 774 38.12 -9.61 1.46
N SER A 775 38.31 -10.88 1.10
CA SER A 775 39.25 -11.34 0.07
C SER A 775 38.69 -11.30 -1.36
N SER A 776 37.40 -10.96 -1.54
CA SER A 776 36.73 -10.99 -2.85
C SER A 776 36.78 -9.63 -3.57
N SER A 777 37.38 -9.57 -4.76
CA SER A 777 37.40 -8.34 -5.56
C SER A 777 36.03 -8.04 -6.18
N PRO A 778 35.62 -6.75 -6.34
CA PRO A 778 34.31 -6.40 -6.90
C PRO A 778 34.06 -6.98 -8.29
N ALA A 779 35.08 -7.07 -9.15
CA ALA A 779 34.98 -7.68 -10.47
C ALA A 779 34.77 -9.21 -10.40
N ALA A 780 35.40 -9.91 -9.43
CA ALA A 780 35.14 -11.33 -9.20
C ALA A 780 33.73 -11.55 -8.66
N LEU A 781 33.25 -10.69 -7.74
CA LEU A 781 31.88 -10.73 -7.22
C LEU A 781 30.84 -10.46 -8.31
N LEU A 782 31.10 -9.55 -9.26
CA LEU A 782 30.22 -9.31 -10.40
C LEU A 782 30.22 -10.49 -11.41
N LYS A 783 31.38 -11.10 -11.67
CA LYS A 783 31.46 -12.32 -12.49
C LYS A 783 30.73 -13.49 -11.85
N GLU A 784 30.91 -13.68 -10.54
CA GLU A 784 30.24 -14.73 -9.77
C GLU A 784 28.75 -14.45 -9.65
N ALA A 785 28.35 -13.18 -9.50
CA ALA A 785 26.97 -12.75 -9.63
C ALA A 785 26.39 -13.17 -10.99
N ILE A 786 27.10 -12.99 -12.11
CA ILE A 786 26.67 -13.51 -13.43
C ILE A 786 26.65 -15.06 -13.49
N HIS A 787 27.36 -15.78 -12.62
CA HIS A 787 27.31 -17.24 -12.55
C HIS A 787 26.18 -17.81 -11.66
N VAL A 788 26.00 -17.32 -10.43
CA VAL A 788 24.90 -17.79 -9.54
C VAL A 788 23.52 -17.51 -10.15
N ILE A 789 23.52 -16.59 -11.10
CA ILE A 789 22.42 -16.34 -12.00
C ILE A 789 22.63 -17.15 -13.28
N SER A 790 22.62 -18.50 -13.22
CA SER A 790 22.75 -19.41 -14.39
C SER A 790 21.55 -20.35 -14.66
N CYS A 791 21.32 -20.73 -15.94
CA CYS A 791 20.06 -21.38 -16.40
C CYS A 791 19.70 -22.63 -15.62
N GLY A 792 20.65 -23.56 -15.63
CA GLY A 792 20.62 -24.78 -14.87
C GLY A 792 21.32 -24.63 -13.53
N TYR A 793 21.43 -23.41 -12.98
CA TYR A 793 21.92 -23.24 -11.61
C TYR A 793 21.00 -23.96 -10.62
N GLU A 794 19.69 -23.97 -10.90
CA GLU A 794 18.71 -24.75 -10.14
C GLU A 794 18.47 -26.18 -10.68
N ASP A 795 19.08 -26.57 -11.81
CA ASP A 795 18.93 -27.93 -12.33
C ASP A 795 19.44 -28.94 -11.31
N LYS A 796 18.55 -29.85 -10.90
CA LYS A 796 18.80 -30.89 -9.88
C LYS A 796 19.00 -30.36 -8.45
N THR A 797 18.67 -29.09 -8.18
CA THR A 797 18.73 -28.49 -6.82
C THR A 797 17.43 -28.59 -6.01
N GLU A 798 17.44 -28.17 -4.74
CA GLU A 798 16.24 -28.08 -3.88
C GLU A 798 15.48 -26.74 -3.98
N TRP A 799 15.98 -25.78 -4.77
CA TRP A 799 15.35 -24.47 -4.91
C TRP A 799 13.94 -24.54 -5.53
N GLY A 800 13.04 -23.67 -5.05
CA GLY A 800 11.63 -23.63 -5.43
C GLY A 800 10.77 -24.80 -4.94
N LEU A 801 11.37 -25.96 -4.72
CA LEU A 801 10.73 -27.14 -4.15
C LEU A 801 10.72 -27.07 -2.62
N GLU A 802 11.87 -26.72 -2.03
CA GLU A 802 12.04 -26.51 -0.60
C GLU A 802 12.65 -25.13 -0.27
N LEU A 803 13.49 -24.52 -1.13
CA LEU A 803 14.19 -23.26 -0.81
C LEU A 803 13.62 -22.05 -1.55
N GLY A 804 13.75 -20.87 -0.93
CA GLY A 804 13.22 -19.61 -1.45
C GLY A 804 11.69 -19.56 -1.40
N TRP A 805 11.10 -18.87 -2.38
CA TRP A 805 9.67 -18.93 -2.69
C TRP A 805 9.32 -20.28 -3.32
N ILE A 806 8.10 -20.77 -3.13
CA ILE A 806 7.73 -22.14 -3.55
C ILE A 806 6.98 -22.14 -4.89
N TYR A 807 7.46 -22.96 -5.83
CA TYR A 807 6.88 -23.09 -7.18
C TYR A 807 5.62 -23.96 -7.20
N GLY A 808 4.93 -23.97 -8.35
CA GLY A 808 3.79 -24.87 -8.61
C GLY A 808 2.39 -24.28 -8.35
N SER A 809 2.29 -23.00 -8.02
CA SER A 809 1.02 -22.26 -7.92
C SER A 809 1.16 -20.82 -8.44
N ILE A 810 0.05 -20.22 -8.86
CA ILE A 810 -0.10 -18.79 -9.18
C ILE A 810 -0.06 -17.90 -7.92
N THR A 811 -0.20 -18.48 -6.72
CA THR A 811 -0.04 -17.80 -5.43
C THR A 811 1.14 -18.40 -4.65
N GLU A 812 2.37 -18.12 -5.10
CA GLU A 812 3.59 -18.58 -4.43
C GLU A 812 3.75 -17.99 -3.01
N ASP A 813 3.11 -16.86 -2.74
CA ASP A 813 3.24 -16.08 -1.51
C ASP A 813 2.68 -16.81 -0.28
N ILE A 814 1.40 -17.16 -0.31
CA ILE A 814 0.72 -17.89 0.76
C ILE A 814 1.39 -19.26 0.98
N LEU A 815 1.78 -19.93 -0.12
CA LEU A 815 2.46 -21.22 -0.10
C LEU A 815 3.85 -21.14 0.56
N THR A 816 4.61 -20.08 0.28
CA THR A 816 5.93 -19.83 0.89
C THR A 816 5.80 -19.57 2.39
N GLY A 817 4.87 -18.69 2.80
CA GLY A 817 4.58 -18.45 4.21
C GLY A 817 4.17 -19.73 4.96
N PHE A 818 3.27 -20.52 4.37
CA PHE A 818 2.85 -21.82 4.90
C PHE A 818 4.02 -22.80 5.09
N LYS A 819 4.93 -22.89 4.10
CA LYS A 819 6.13 -23.74 4.16
C LYS A 819 7.06 -23.32 5.30
N MET A 820 7.25 -22.01 5.51
CA MET A 820 8.04 -21.46 6.63
C MET A 820 7.39 -21.74 7.99
N HIS A 821 6.07 -21.54 8.12
CA HIS A 821 5.33 -21.83 9.36
C HIS A 821 5.33 -23.35 9.69
N CYS A 822 5.27 -24.23 8.68
CA CYS A 822 5.47 -25.67 8.85
C CYS A 822 6.87 -26.05 9.40
N ARG A 823 7.91 -25.28 9.05
CA ARG A 823 9.26 -25.46 9.63
C ARG A 823 9.38 -25.00 11.08
N GLY A 824 8.34 -24.37 11.62
CA GLY A 824 8.22 -23.90 13.01
C GLY A 824 8.67 -22.46 13.24
N TRP A 825 8.89 -21.70 12.15
CA TRP A 825 9.09 -20.27 12.26
C TRP A 825 7.80 -19.55 12.67
N ARG A 826 7.95 -18.31 13.17
CA ARG A 826 6.86 -17.39 13.50
C ARG A 826 6.98 -16.16 12.61
N SER A 827 5.88 -15.61 12.10
CA SER A 827 5.89 -14.25 11.54
C SER A 827 5.35 -13.22 12.54
N VAL A 828 5.35 -11.95 12.14
CA VAL A 828 4.84 -10.82 12.92
C VAL A 828 4.00 -9.93 12.01
N TYR A 829 2.84 -9.48 12.50
CA TYR A 829 2.11 -8.37 11.88
C TYR A 829 2.51 -7.04 12.52
N CYS A 830 2.81 -6.03 11.69
CA CYS A 830 3.14 -4.68 12.14
C CYS A 830 2.16 -3.67 11.52
N MET A 831 1.52 -2.85 12.36
CA MET A 831 0.60 -1.81 11.94
C MET A 831 1.02 -0.45 12.55
N PRO A 832 1.92 0.29 11.89
CA PRO A 832 2.27 1.64 12.31
C PRO A 832 1.12 2.62 12.17
N LYS A 833 1.20 3.76 12.89
CA LYS A 833 0.20 4.83 12.89
C LYS A 833 0.04 5.47 11.50
N LEU A 834 1.16 5.71 10.82
CA LEU A 834 1.21 6.04 9.40
C LEU A 834 1.51 4.74 8.64
N ALA A 835 0.71 4.41 7.63
CA ALA A 835 0.89 3.20 6.84
C ALA A 835 2.33 3.13 6.27
N ALA A 836 3.02 2.00 6.49
CA ALA A 836 4.38 1.79 6.00
C ALA A 836 4.45 1.88 4.47
N PHE A 837 3.59 1.11 3.80
CA PHE A 837 3.53 1.00 2.35
C PHE A 837 2.15 1.38 1.83
N LYS A 838 2.13 1.96 0.63
CA LYS A 838 0.93 2.28 -0.13
C LYS A 838 1.12 1.91 -1.60
N GLY A 839 0.03 1.62 -2.31
CA GLY A 839 0.08 1.37 -3.75
C GLY A 839 -1.22 1.68 -4.50
N SER A 840 -1.25 1.39 -5.80
CA SER A 840 -2.40 1.72 -6.67
C SER A 840 -3.44 0.60 -6.75
N ALA A 841 -4.65 0.85 -6.25
CA ALA A 841 -5.77 -0.10 -6.35
C ALA A 841 -6.29 -0.24 -7.81
N PRO A 842 -6.82 -1.41 -8.22
CA PRO A 842 -7.58 -1.53 -9.46
C PRO A 842 -8.86 -0.68 -9.40
N ILE A 843 -8.99 0.32 -10.26
CA ILE A 843 -10.09 1.31 -10.19
C ILE A 843 -11.43 0.72 -10.66
N ASN A 844 -11.40 -0.13 -11.69
CA ASN A 844 -12.60 -0.74 -12.27
C ASN A 844 -12.90 -2.14 -11.69
N LEU A 845 -14.16 -2.57 -11.78
CA LEU A 845 -14.63 -3.85 -11.24
C LEU A 845 -14.02 -5.06 -11.97
N SER A 846 -13.77 -4.97 -13.27
CA SER A 846 -13.35 -6.11 -14.10
C SER A 846 -11.91 -6.51 -13.79
N ASP A 847 -11.00 -5.56 -13.64
CA ASP A 847 -9.62 -5.84 -13.22
C ASP A 847 -9.54 -6.29 -11.75
N ARG A 848 -10.42 -5.77 -10.89
CA ARG A 848 -10.58 -6.23 -9.51
C ARG A 848 -11.07 -7.69 -9.45
N LEU A 849 -12.02 -8.09 -10.31
CA LEU A 849 -12.46 -9.49 -10.43
C LEU A 849 -11.41 -10.38 -11.07
N ASN A 850 -10.64 -9.90 -12.06
CA ASN A 850 -9.49 -10.63 -12.63
C ASN A 850 -8.36 -10.83 -11.60
N GLN A 851 -8.17 -9.89 -10.68
CA GLN A 851 -7.24 -10.05 -9.54
C GLN A 851 -7.74 -11.15 -8.58
N VAL A 852 -9.02 -11.12 -8.19
CA VAL A 852 -9.63 -12.13 -7.31
C VAL A 852 -9.68 -13.51 -7.96
N LEU A 853 -9.92 -13.60 -9.27
CA LEU A 853 -9.85 -14.84 -10.07
C LEU A 853 -8.46 -15.50 -9.94
N ARG A 854 -7.38 -14.72 -10.07
CA ARG A 854 -6.00 -15.22 -9.92
C ARG A 854 -5.73 -15.75 -8.51
N TRP A 855 -6.19 -15.04 -7.47
CA TRP A 855 -6.05 -15.47 -6.07
C TRP A 855 -6.83 -16.75 -5.78
N ALA A 856 -8.07 -16.86 -6.26
CA ALA A 856 -8.91 -18.03 -6.10
C ALA A 856 -8.36 -19.24 -6.87
N LEU A 857 -7.85 -19.04 -8.09
CA LEU A 857 -7.25 -20.11 -8.90
C LEU A 857 -5.98 -20.66 -8.23
N GLY A 858 -5.07 -19.79 -7.77
CA GLY A 858 -3.89 -20.21 -7.01
C GLY A 858 -4.24 -20.95 -5.71
N SER A 859 -5.30 -20.52 -5.00
CA SER A 859 -5.79 -21.20 -3.80
C SER A 859 -6.30 -22.62 -4.10
N VAL A 860 -6.99 -22.82 -5.23
CA VAL A 860 -7.43 -24.14 -5.72
C VAL A 860 -6.24 -25.00 -6.16
N GLU A 861 -5.24 -24.43 -6.83
CA GLU A 861 -3.99 -25.14 -7.15
C GLU A 861 -3.28 -25.64 -5.87
N ILE A 862 -3.14 -24.79 -4.84
CA ILE A 862 -2.55 -25.20 -3.56
C ILE A 862 -3.37 -26.31 -2.91
N PHE A 863 -4.71 -26.22 -2.92
CA PHE A 863 -5.61 -27.21 -2.32
C PHE A 863 -5.41 -28.62 -2.90
N PHE A 864 -5.21 -28.74 -4.20
CA PHE A 864 -4.97 -30.04 -4.86
C PHE A 864 -3.48 -30.43 -4.96
N SER A 865 -2.56 -29.50 -4.69
CA SER A 865 -1.12 -29.77 -4.69
C SER A 865 -0.68 -30.75 -3.58
N ARG A 866 0.54 -31.29 -3.74
CA ARG A 866 1.30 -31.99 -2.68
C ARG A 866 1.41 -31.18 -1.36
N HIS A 867 1.27 -29.86 -1.42
CA HIS A 867 1.46 -28.95 -0.30
C HIS A 867 0.16 -28.47 0.36
N SER A 868 -1.00 -29.05 0.03
CA SER A 868 -2.27 -28.71 0.66
C SER A 868 -2.23 -28.75 2.20
N PRO A 869 -2.67 -27.68 2.91
CA PRO A 869 -2.70 -27.62 4.37
C PRO A 869 -3.51 -28.72 5.06
N VAL A 870 -4.40 -29.40 4.33
CA VAL A 870 -5.22 -30.51 4.81
C VAL A 870 -4.38 -31.74 5.17
N TRP A 871 -3.35 -32.07 4.37
CA TRP A 871 -2.49 -33.27 4.57
C TRP A 871 -0.99 -32.98 4.70
N TYR A 872 -0.49 -31.82 4.26
CA TYR A 872 0.94 -31.48 4.33
C TYR A 872 1.38 -31.06 5.74
N GLY A 873 2.65 -31.29 6.09
CA GLY A 873 3.29 -30.65 7.25
C GLY A 873 2.84 -31.13 8.64
N TYR A 874 2.23 -32.32 8.77
CA TYR A 874 1.92 -32.90 10.10
C TYR A 874 3.17 -33.48 10.79
N LYS A 875 4.15 -33.97 10.02
CA LYS A 875 5.40 -34.55 10.55
C LYS A 875 6.15 -33.50 11.39
N GLY A 876 6.29 -33.77 12.69
CA GLY A 876 7.00 -32.91 13.64
C GLY A 876 6.15 -31.85 14.38
N GLY A 877 4.85 -31.72 14.07
CA GLY A 877 3.89 -30.98 14.92
C GLY A 877 4.18 -29.49 15.16
N LYS A 878 4.97 -28.84 14.31
CA LYS A 878 5.46 -27.46 14.55
C LYS A 878 4.45 -26.36 14.19
N LEU A 879 3.51 -26.63 13.28
CA LEU A 879 2.43 -25.72 12.90
C LEU A 879 1.29 -25.83 13.92
N LYS A 880 0.81 -24.69 14.46
CA LYS A 880 -0.33 -24.69 15.40
C LYS A 880 -1.63 -25.15 14.74
N TRP A 881 -2.56 -25.72 15.51
CA TRP A 881 -3.81 -26.25 14.97
C TRP A 881 -4.76 -25.16 14.45
N LEU A 882 -4.90 -24.03 15.16
CA LEU A 882 -5.65 -22.85 14.68
C LEU A 882 -5.00 -22.21 13.43
N GLU A 883 -3.68 -22.22 13.37
CA GLU A 883 -2.92 -21.73 12.21
C GLU A 883 -3.20 -22.60 10.98
N ARG A 884 -3.10 -23.93 11.13
CA ARG A 884 -3.48 -24.89 10.09
C ARG A 884 -4.92 -24.69 9.64
N LEU A 885 -5.84 -24.50 10.59
CA LEU A 885 -7.27 -24.26 10.31
C LEU A 885 -7.47 -22.99 9.46
N SER A 886 -6.71 -21.92 9.72
CA SER A 886 -6.71 -20.73 8.84
C SER A 886 -6.14 -21.01 7.45
N TYR A 887 -5.02 -21.76 7.34
CA TYR A 887 -4.46 -22.12 6.04
C TYR A 887 -5.41 -23.02 5.23
N VAL A 888 -6.13 -23.94 5.90
CA VAL A 888 -7.20 -24.74 5.29
C VAL A 888 -8.34 -23.84 4.80
N ASN A 889 -8.80 -22.86 5.59
CA ASN A 889 -9.79 -21.88 5.16
C ASN A 889 -9.32 -21.11 3.90
N THR A 890 -8.05 -20.67 3.91
CA THR A 890 -7.42 -19.92 2.81
C THR A 890 -7.31 -20.74 1.52
N THR A 891 -7.31 -22.07 1.58
CA THR A 891 -7.36 -22.93 0.38
C THR A 891 -8.77 -23.40 -0.01
N ILE A 892 -9.72 -23.45 0.94
CA ILE A 892 -11.07 -23.96 0.71
C ILE A 892 -12.09 -22.85 0.35
N TYR A 893 -11.83 -21.58 0.68
CA TYR A 893 -12.79 -20.48 0.42
C TYR A 893 -13.35 -20.43 -1.02
N PRO A 894 -12.59 -20.71 -2.11
CA PRO A 894 -13.14 -20.64 -3.47
C PRO A 894 -14.27 -21.63 -3.71
N PHE A 895 -14.20 -22.82 -3.10
CA PHE A 895 -15.22 -23.88 -3.25
C PHE A 895 -16.57 -23.49 -2.65
N THR A 896 -16.61 -22.50 -1.75
CA THR A 896 -17.86 -21.93 -1.22
C THR A 896 -18.68 -21.21 -2.30
N SER A 897 -18.10 -20.91 -3.46
CA SER A 897 -18.82 -20.45 -4.66
C SER A 897 -19.94 -21.39 -5.10
N LEU A 898 -19.74 -22.71 -5.01
CA LEU A 898 -20.69 -23.72 -5.49
C LEU A 898 -22.00 -23.72 -4.67
N PRO A 899 -21.99 -23.85 -3.32
CA PRO A 899 -23.20 -23.70 -2.52
C PRO A 899 -23.74 -22.26 -2.53
N LEU A 900 -22.90 -21.23 -2.68
CA LEU A 900 -23.37 -19.84 -2.80
C LEU A 900 -24.19 -19.61 -4.08
N LEU A 901 -23.73 -20.13 -5.23
CA LEU A 901 -24.45 -20.06 -6.49
C LEU A 901 -25.83 -20.73 -6.39
N ALA A 902 -25.87 -21.94 -5.80
CA ALA A 902 -27.11 -22.65 -5.55
C ALA A 902 -28.03 -21.87 -4.59
N TYR A 903 -27.52 -21.42 -3.46
CA TYR A 903 -28.28 -20.72 -2.42
C TYR A 903 -28.83 -19.36 -2.88
N CYS A 904 -28.09 -18.61 -3.71
CA CYS A 904 -28.59 -17.38 -4.33
C CYS A 904 -29.63 -17.62 -5.44
N THR A 905 -29.75 -18.85 -5.95
CA THR A 905 -30.74 -19.25 -6.97
C THR A 905 -32.02 -19.82 -6.35
N LEU A 906 -31.92 -20.44 -5.17
CA LEU A 906 -33.04 -21.05 -4.44
C LEU A 906 -34.27 -20.13 -4.23
N PRO A 907 -34.15 -18.83 -3.87
CA PRO A 907 -35.31 -17.96 -3.68
C PRO A 907 -36.12 -17.75 -4.95
N ALA A 908 -35.44 -17.50 -6.08
CA ALA A 908 -36.08 -17.37 -7.39
C ALA A 908 -36.86 -18.64 -7.77
N VAL A 909 -36.27 -19.83 -7.56
CA VAL A 909 -36.95 -21.11 -7.83
C VAL A 909 -38.17 -21.31 -6.93
N CYS A 910 -38.12 -20.90 -5.66
CA CYS A 910 -39.27 -21.00 -4.75
C CYS A 910 -40.39 -20.01 -5.05
N LEU A 911 -40.07 -18.84 -5.61
CA LEU A 911 -41.07 -17.90 -6.12
C LEU A 911 -41.72 -18.44 -7.40
N LEU A 912 -40.93 -18.95 -8.36
CA LEU A 912 -41.42 -19.43 -9.66
C LEU A 912 -42.15 -20.78 -9.61
N THR A 913 -41.82 -21.67 -8.67
CA THR A 913 -42.41 -23.04 -8.61
C THR A 913 -43.53 -23.20 -7.59
N GLY A 914 -43.91 -22.14 -6.86
CA GLY A 914 -44.88 -22.20 -5.76
C GLY A 914 -44.40 -22.96 -4.51
N LYS A 915 -43.44 -23.88 -4.61
CA LYS A 915 -42.86 -24.66 -3.50
C LYS A 915 -41.99 -23.82 -2.56
N PHE A 916 -41.64 -24.38 -1.41
CA PHE A 916 -40.79 -23.71 -0.40
C PHE A 916 -39.80 -24.67 0.26
N ILE A 917 -38.72 -24.12 0.81
CA ILE A 917 -37.54 -24.84 1.35
C ILE A 917 -37.75 -25.32 2.80
N MET A 918 -38.76 -24.77 3.47
CA MET A 918 -39.06 -24.96 4.89
C MET A 918 -40.52 -25.38 5.07
N PRO A 919 -40.82 -26.23 6.07
CA PRO A 919 -42.20 -26.47 6.48
C PRO A 919 -42.75 -25.24 7.21
N GLU A 920 -44.04 -25.25 7.51
CA GLU A 920 -44.67 -24.23 8.35
C GLU A 920 -43.98 -24.14 9.72
N ILE A 921 -43.58 -22.93 10.11
CA ILE A 921 -42.74 -22.71 11.29
C ILE A 921 -43.65 -22.51 12.51
N SER A 922 -43.63 -23.46 13.44
CA SER A 922 -44.33 -23.27 14.73
C SER A 922 -43.72 -22.10 15.52
N THR A 923 -44.52 -21.48 16.39
CA THR A 923 -44.09 -20.32 17.20
C THR A 923 -42.81 -20.63 17.98
N PHE A 924 -42.68 -21.84 18.54
CA PHE A 924 -41.48 -22.30 19.23
C PHE A 924 -40.27 -22.45 18.29
N ALA A 925 -40.46 -23.03 17.09
CA ALA A 925 -39.39 -23.17 16.11
C ALA A 925 -38.88 -21.79 15.62
N SER A 926 -39.76 -20.80 15.49
CA SER A 926 -39.40 -19.44 15.04
C SER A 926 -38.35 -18.77 15.94
N LEU A 927 -38.33 -19.10 17.23
CA LEU A 927 -37.36 -18.58 18.20
C LEU A 927 -35.92 -18.96 17.84
N PHE A 928 -35.69 -20.13 17.23
CA PHE A 928 -34.35 -20.54 16.80
C PHE A 928 -33.84 -19.72 15.61
N PHE A 929 -34.73 -19.33 14.69
CA PHE A 929 -34.39 -18.45 13.57
C PHE A 929 -34.09 -17.03 14.06
N ILE A 930 -34.94 -16.49 14.94
CA ILE A 930 -34.75 -15.17 15.56
C ILE A 930 -33.44 -15.13 16.38
N ALA A 931 -33.18 -16.17 17.19
CA ALA A 931 -31.92 -16.30 17.94
C ALA A 931 -30.69 -16.38 17.02
N LEU A 932 -30.79 -17.09 15.89
CA LEU A 932 -29.70 -17.16 14.91
C LEU A 932 -29.42 -15.77 14.31
N PHE A 933 -30.44 -15.06 13.79
CA PHE A 933 -30.27 -13.71 13.26
C PHE A 933 -29.70 -12.72 14.29
N LEU A 934 -30.27 -12.69 15.50
CA LEU A 934 -29.76 -11.83 16.59
C LEU A 934 -28.30 -12.17 16.95
N SER A 935 -27.93 -13.46 16.97
CA SER A 935 -26.54 -13.86 17.22
C SER A 935 -25.59 -13.42 16.10
N ILE A 936 -26.02 -13.44 14.84
CA ILE A 936 -25.22 -12.96 13.69
C ILE A 936 -24.93 -11.46 13.84
N PHE A 937 -25.98 -10.63 13.99
CA PHE A 937 -25.82 -9.17 14.15
C PHE A 937 -24.99 -8.82 15.39
N THR A 938 -25.24 -9.49 16.52
CA THR A 938 -24.47 -9.26 17.77
C THR A 938 -23.00 -9.66 17.61
N THR A 939 -22.69 -10.72 16.84
CA THR A 939 -21.29 -11.11 16.54
C THR A 939 -20.60 -9.99 15.76
N GLY A 940 -21.21 -9.53 14.66
CA GLY A 940 -20.62 -8.50 13.79
C GLY A 940 -20.42 -7.15 14.51
N ILE A 941 -21.41 -6.68 15.27
CA ILE A 941 -21.28 -5.43 16.04
C ILE A 941 -20.14 -5.51 17.06
N LEU A 942 -19.95 -6.66 17.72
CA LEU A 942 -18.83 -6.86 18.65
C LEU A 942 -17.48 -6.99 17.93
N GLU A 943 -17.44 -7.57 16.73
CA GLU A 943 -16.25 -7.69 15.87
C GLU A 943 -15.74 -6.31 15.43
N LEU A 944 -16.65 -5.46 14.96
CA LEU A 944 -16.35 -4.07 14.58
C LEU A 944 -15.94 -3.22 15.79
N ARG A 945 -16.56 -3.43 16.95
CA ARG A 945 -16.22 -2.72 18.19
C ARG A 945 -14.78 -2.97 18.67
N TRP A 946 -14.21 -4.15 18.42
CA TRP A 946 -12.81 -4.43 18.77
C TRP A 946 -11.81 -4.06 17.68
N SER A 947 -12.15 -4.27 16.40
CA SER A 947 -11.25 -3.99 15.27
C SER A 947 -11.17 -2.50 14.91
N GLY A 948 -12.26 -1.74 15.07
CA GLY A 948 -12.36 -0.34 14.66
C GLY A 948 -12.78 -0.14 13.20
N VAL A 949 -13.10 -1.21 12.47
CA VAL A 949 -13.59 -1.14 11.07
C VAL A 949 -15.01 -0.57 11.03
N SER A 950 -15.33 0.23 10.01
CA SER A 950 -16.66 0.82 9.85
C SER A 950 -17.71 -0.21 9.40
N ILE A 951 -18.96 -0.05 9.84
CA ILE A 951 -20.08 -0.92 9.45
C ILE A 951 -20.31 -0.92 7.93
N GLU A 952 -20.06 0.21 7.27
CA GLU A 952 -20.17 0.30 5.81
C GLU A 952 -19.06 -0.45 5.07
N GLU A 953 -17.79 -0.38 5.52
CA GLU A 953 -16.70 -1.15 4.91
C GLU A 953 -16.88 -2.66 5.12
N TRP A 954 -17.38 -3.06 6.28
CA TRP A 954 -17.78 -4.45 6.54
C TRP A 954 -18.90 -4.90 5.61
N TRP A 955 -19.98 -4.12 5.48
CA TRP A 955 -21.07 -4.47 4.58
C TRP A 955 -20.64 -4.50 3.11
N ARG A 956 -19.83 -3.53 2.66
CA ARG A 956 -19.24 -3.52 1.31
C ARG A 956 -18.35 -4.75 1.07
N ASN A 957 -17.60 -5.21 2.08
CA ASN A 957 -16.83 -6.45 2.01
C ASN A 957 -17.73 -7.68 1.83
N GLU A 958 -18.82 -7.82 2.59
CA GLU A 958 -19.76 -8.94 2.44
C GLU A 958 -20.47 -8.93 1.08
N GLN A 959 -20.89 -7.75 0.59
CA GLN A 959 -21.44 -7.60 -0.77
C GLN A 959 -20.42 -8.03 -1.83
N PHE A 960 -19.16 -7.58 -1.72
CA PHE A 960 -18.10 -7.97 -2.65
C PHE A 960 -17.74 -9.46 -2.55
N TRP A 961 -17.78 -10.06 -1.35
CA TRP A 961 -17.61 -11.50 -1.16
C TRP A 961 -18.70 -12.31 -1.87
N VAL A 962 -19.97 -11.88 -1.81
CA VAL A 962 -21.06 -12.52 -2.57
C VAL A 962 -20.82 -12.39 -4.08
N ILE A 963 -20.50 -11.19 -4.57
CA ILE A 963 -20.27 -10.91 -6.00
C ILE A 963 -19.09 -11.75 -6.53
N GLY A 964 -17.93 -11.71 -5.86
CA GLY A 964 -16.75 -12.49 -6.20
C GLY A 964 -16.97 -14.00 -6.07
N GLY A 965 -17.77 -14.41 -5.08
CA GLY A 965 -18.19 -15.79 -4.86
C GLY A 965 -18.95 -16.41 -6.03
N ILE A 966 -19.99 -15.73 -6.53
CA ILE A 966 -20.76 -16.25 -7.69
C ILE A 966 -20.07 -16.02 -9.04
N SER A 967 -19.02 -15.20 -9.11
CA SER A 967 -18.25 -14.91 -10.34
C SER A 967 -16.85 -15.51 -10.32
N ALA A 968 -15.85 -14.74 -9.89
CA ALA A 968 -14.43 -15.08 -9.95
C ALA A 968 -14.09 -16.40 -9.24
N HIS A 969 -14.66 -16.67 -8.07
CA HIS A 969 -14.42 -17.93 -7.35
C HIS A 969 -15.01 -19.14 -8.06
N LEU A 970 -16.20 -19.00 -8.65
CA LEU A 970 -16.83 -20.06 -9.45
C LEU A 970 -15.99 -20.41 -10.68
N PHE A 971 -15.59 -19.40 -11.45
CA PHE A 971 -14.71 -19.59 -12.62
C PHE A 971 -13.35 -20.18 -12.23
N ALA A 972 -12.75 -19.75 -11.11
CA ALA A 972 -11.50 -20.31 -10.59
C ALA A 972 -11.62 -21.80 -10.21
N VAL A 973 -12.71 -22.21 -9.56
CA VAL A 973 -12.94 -23.63 -9.21
C VAL A 973 -13.12 -24.48 -10.46
N VAL A 974 -13.90 -24.01 -11.44
CA VAL A 974 -14.08 -24.73 -12.72
C VAL A 974 -12.77 -24.81 -13.51
N GLN A 975 -12.02 -23.72 -13.62
CA GLN A 975 -10.71 -23.69 -14.30
C GLN A 975 -9.67 -24.56 -13.60
N GLY A 976 -9.60 -24.53 -12.27
CA GLY A 976 -8.69 -25.38 -11.50
C GLY A 976 -9.00 -26.86 -11.66
N LEU A 977 -10.27 -27.26 -11.58
CA LEU A 977 -10.69 -28.64 -11.84
C LEU A 977 -10.37 -29.09 -13.27
N LEU A 978 -10.64 -28.25 -14.28
CA LEU A 978 -10.28 -28.54 -15.69
C LEU A 978 -8.76 -28.67 -15.88
N LYS A 979 -7.96 -27.80 -15.27
CA LYS A 979 -6.49 -27.87 -15.32
C LYS A 979 -5.96 -29.19 -14.71
N ILE A 980 -6.57 -29.67 -13.63
CA ILE A 980 -6.16 -30.91 -12.94
C ILE A 980 -6.64 -32.16 -13.69
N LEU A 981 -7.85 -32.15 -14.25
CA LEU A 981 -8.44 -33.30 -14.92
C LEU A 981 -8.02 -33.45 -16.39
N ALA A 982 -7.69 -32.35 -17.07
CA ALA A 982 -7.36 -32.34 -18.51
C ALA A 982 -5.97 -31.75 -18.83
N GLY A 983 -5.19 -31.32 -17.84
CA GLY A 983 -3.83 -30.81 -18.03
C GLY A 983 -3.73 -29.44 -18.73
N ILE A 984 -4.85 -28.75 -18.96
CA ILE A 984 -4.89 -27.51 -19.75
C ILE A 984 -4.26 -26.36 -18.95
N GLU A 985 -3.14 -25.83 -19.44
CA GLU A 985 -2.55 -24.62 -18.86
C GLU A 985 -3.39 -23.37 -19.18
N THR A 986 -3.98 -22.79 -18.14
CA THR A 986 -4.65 -21.48 -18.20
C THR A 986 -3.63 -20.38 -18.45
N SER A 987 -3.79 -19.62 -19.54
CA SER A 987 -2.94 -18.47 -19.84
C SER A 987 -3.06 -17.38 -18.74
N PHE A 988 -1.95 -16.71 -18.47
CA PHE A 988 -1.84 -15.73 -17.38
C PHE A 988 -1.71 -14.33 -17.95
N THR A 989 -2.72 -13.50 -17.71
CA THR A 989 -2.70 -12.07 -18.03
C THR A 989 -2.35 -11.25 -16.78
N VAL A 990 -1.38 -10.34 -16.94
CA VAL A 990 -1.13 -9.28 -15.96
C VAL A 990 -2.20 -8.20 -16.19
N THR A 991 -2.93 -7.84 -15.15
CA THR A 991 -3.86 -6.69 -15.16
C THR A 991 -3.06 -5.41 -15.31
N SER A 992 -3.34 -4.59 -16.32
CA SER A 992 -2.71 -3.29 -16.53
C SER A 992 -2.84 -2.40 -15.29
N LYS A 993 -1.76 -1.72 -14.90
CA LYS A 993 -1.72 -0.74 -13.79
C LYS A 993 -1.53 0.70 -14.26
N ALA A 994 -1.64 0.96 -15.56
CA ALA A 994 -1.72 2.30 -16.10
C ALA A 994 -2.90 3.07 -15.47
N THR A 995 -2.62 4.29 -15.02
CA THR A 995 -3.63 5.34 -14.90
C THR A 995 -3.65 6.06 -16.24
N ASP A 996 -4.69 5.85 -17.03
CA ASP A 996 -4.92 6.65 -18.22
C ASP A 996 -5.30 8.07 -17.74
N ASP A 997 -4.44 9.06 -18.01
CA ASP A 997 -4.59 10.44 -17.51
C ASP A 997 -5.74 11.24 -18.19
N GLU A 998 -6.42 10.63 -19.17
CA GLU A 998 -7.57 11.19 -19.89
C GLU A 998 -8.87 11.12 -19.05
N ASP A 999 -8.92 12.02 -18.06
CA ASP A 999 -10.10 12.42 -17.30
C ASP A 999 -10.69 11.34 -16.36
N PHE A 1000 -11.46 11.74 -15.34
CA PHE A 1000 -12.20 10.78 -14.49
C PHE A 1000 -13.45 10.20 -15.22
N GLY A 1001 -13.36 10.05 -16.54
CA GLY A 1001 -14.37 9.56 -17.48
C GLY A 1001 -14.21 8.07 -17.77
N GLU A 1002 -13.13 7.70 -18.44
CA GLU A 1002 -12.77 6.33 -18.82
C GLU A 1002 -12.66 5.40 -17.60
N LEU A 1003 -12.30 5.95 -16.42
CA LEU A 1003 -12.28 5.26 -15.12
C LEU A 1003 -13.63 4.61 -14.72
N TYR A 1004 -14.73 4.99 -15.35
CA TYR A 1004 -16.06 4.38 -15.15
C TYR A 1004 -16.55 3.50 -16.32
N ALA A 1005 -15.72 3.24 -17.33
CA ALA A 1005 -16.05 2.36 -18.44
C ALA A 1005 -16.30 0.92 -17.95
N PHE A 1006 -17.54 0.43 -18.11
CA PHE A 1006 -17.91 -0.95 -17.78
C PHE A 1006 -17.32 -1.91 -18.83
N LYS A 1007 -16.10 -2.40 -18.59
CA LYS A 1007 -15.45 -3.42 -19.43
C LYS A 1007 -16.16 -4.77 -19.22
N TRP A 1008 -17.17 -5.10 -20.04
CA TRP A 1008 -17.93 -6.35 -19.95
C TRP A 1008 -16.99 -7.56 -20.06
N THR A 1009 -17.11 -8.53 -19.14
CA THR A 1009 -16.33 -9.77 -19.14
C THR A 1009 -17.22 -10.98 -18.85
N THR A 1010 -16.78 -12.18 -19.25
CA THR A 1010 -17.49 -13.44 -19.01
C THR A 1010 -17.73 -13.74 -17.53
N LEU A 1011 -16.88 -13.19 -16.63
CA LEU A 1011 -17.06 -13.27 -15.18
C LEU A 1011 -18.38 -12.66 -14.69
N LEU A 1012 -18.98 -11.74 -15.45
CA LEU A 1012 -20.20 -11.01 -15.08
C LEU A 1012 -21.50 -11.73 -15.50
N ILE A 1013 -21.40 -12.85 -16.23
CA ILE A 1013 -22.54 -13.64 -16.69
C ILE A 1013 -23.31 -14.29 -15.52
N PRO A 1014 -22.70 -14.96 -14.53
CA PRO A 1014 -23.45 -15.50 -13.40
C PRO A 1014 -24.10 -14.42 -12.50
N PRO A 1015 -23.42 -13.30 -12.14
CA PRO A 1015 -24.06 -12.17 -11.45
C PRO A 1015 -25.28 -11.60 -12.17
N THR A 1016 -25.21 -11.36 -13.48
CA THR A 1016 -26.37 -10.87 -14.24
C THR A 1016 -27.50 -11.89 -14.29
N THR A 1017 -27.18 -13.17 -14.51
CA THR A 1017 -28.18 -14.25 -14.54
C THR A 1017 -28.91 -14.40 -13.21
N ILE A 1018 -28.18 -14.39 -12.07
CA ILE A 1018 -28.78 -14.49 -10.73
C ILE A 1018 -29.64 -13.26 -10.40
N LEU A 1019 -29.20 -12.07 -10.81
CA LEU A 1019 -29.97 -10.84 -10.61
C LEU A 1019 -31.28 -10.88 -11.41
N ILE A 1020 -31.22 -11.25 -12.69
CA ILE A 1020 -32.39 -11.32 -13.58
C ILE A 1020 -33.38 -12.39 -13.07
N ILE A 1021 -32.94 -13.60 -12.74
CA ILE A 1021 -33.87 -14.67 -12.32
C ILE A 1021 -34.53 -14.35 -10.97
N ASN A 1022 -33.85 -13.68 -10.03
CA ASN A 1022 -34.46 -13.23 -8.78
C ASN A 1022 -35.45 -12.07 -9.01
N LEU A 1023 -35.15 -11.11 -9.90
CA LEU A 1023 -36.09 -10.04 -10.25
C LEU A 1023 -37.35 -10.59 -10.94
N VAL A 1024 -37.21 -11.50 -11.91
CA VAL A 1024 -38.33 -12.18 -12.57
C VAL A 1024 -39.14 -13.01 -11.56
N GLY A 1025 -38.46 -13.73 -10.66
CA GLY A 1025 -39.12 -14.48 -9.58
C GLY A 1025 -39.93 -13.59 -8.64
N VAL A 1026 -39.40 -12.42 -8.26
CA VAL A 1026 -40.12 -11.43 -7.41
C VAL A 1026 -41.37 -10.91 -8.12
N VAL A 1027 -41.28 -10.52 -9.40
CA VAL A 1027 -42.45 -10.04 -10.16
C VAL A 1027 -43.50 -11.15 -10.34
N ALA A 1028 -43.08 -12.37 -10.68
CA ALA A 1028 -43.97 -13.51 -10.84
C ALA A 1028 -44.69 -13.88 -9.53
N GLY A 1029 -43.95 -13.98 -8.42
CA GLY A 1029 -44.53 -14.34 -7.11
C GLY A 1029 -45.47 -13.27 -6.55
N ILE A 1030 -45.19 -11.98 -6.79
CA ILE A 1030 -46.13 -10.90 -6.45
C ILE A 1030 -47.40 -10.98 -7.31
N SER A 1031 -47.26 -11.24 -8.61
CA SER A 1031 -48.42 -11.38 -9.51
C SER A 1031 -49.33 -12.55 -9.12
N ASP A 1032 -48.74 -13.71 -8.81
CA ASP A 1032 -49.46 -14.92 -8.36
C ASP A 1032 -50.21 -14.70 -7.04
N ALA A 1033 -49.60 -14.03 -6.06
CA ALA A 1033 -50.28 -13.71 -4.80
C ALA A 1033 -51.37 -12.63 -4.93
N ILE A 1034 -51.32 -11.82 -5.99
CA ILE A 1034 -52.39 -10.87 -6.33
C ILE A 1034 -53.56 -11.59 -7.01
N SER A 1035 -53.33 -12.62 -7.83
CA SER A 1035 -54.40 -13.45 -8.40
C SER A 1035 -55.01 -14.43 -7.39
N ASN A 1036 -54.22 -14.98 -6.48
CA ASN A 1036 -54.64 -16.07 -5.57
C ASN A 1036 -55.20 -15.57 -4.21
N GLY A 1037 -55.21 -14.25 -3.98
CA GLY A 1037 -55.86 -13.63 -2.83
C GLY A 1037 -55.08 -13.68 -1.51
N SER A 1038 -55.72 -13.23 -0.42
CA SER A 1038 -55.09 -12.94 0.88
C SER A 1038 -54.28 -14.10 1.48
N ASN A 1039 -54.68 -15.33 1.22
CA ASN A 1039 -54.10 -16.51 1.87
C ASN A 1039 -52.67 -16.83 1.38
N ALA A 1040 -52.28 -16.34 0.21
CA ALA A 1040 -50.93 -16.54 -0.34
C ALA A 1040 -49.84 -15.67 0.32
N TRP A 1041 -50.22 -14.60 1.04
CA TRP A 1041 -49.30 -13.51 1.42
C TRP A 1041 -48.31 -13.89 2.54
N GLY A 1042 -48.69 -14.80 3.44
CA GLY A 1042 -47.81 -15.29 4.51
C GLY A 1042 -46.58 -16.05 3.95
N PRO A 1043 -46.78 -17.16 3.21
CA PRO A 1043 -45.69 -17.88 2.55
C PRO A 1043 -44.90 -17.04 1.54
N LEU A 1044 -45.55 -16.07 0.86
CA LEU A 1044 -44.88 -15.14 -0.04
C LEU A 1044 -43.82 -14.29 0.68
N PHE A 1045 -44.13 -13.75 1.86
CA PHE A 1045 -43.24 -12.82 2.57
C PHE A 1045 -41.85 -13.43 2.84
N GLY A 1046 -41.80 -14.69 3.29
CA GLY A 1046 -40.54 -15.41 3.52
C GLY A 1046 -39.73 -15.62 2.23
N LYS A 1047 -40.39 -15.92 1.11
CA LYS A 1047 -39.73 -16.07 -0.20
C LYS A 1047 -39.18 -14.74 -0.72
N LEU A 1048 -39.99 -13.68 -0.64
CA LEU A 1048 -39.58 -12.33 -1.04
C LEU A 1048 -38.42 -11.81 -0.19
N PHE A 1049 -38.41 -12.07 1.12
CA PHE A 1049 -37.31 -11.67 2.00
C PHE A 1049 -35.96 -12.26 1.53
N PHE A 1050 -35.92 -13.56 1.21
CA PHE A 1050 -34.69 -14.19 0.72
C PHE A 1050 -34.26 -13.69 -0.67
N ALA A 1051 -35.21 -13.48 -1.61
CA ALA A 1051 -34.90 -12.93 -2.92
C ALA A 1051 -34.40 -11.47 -2.83
N PHE A 1052 -35.03 -10.65 -1.98
CA PHE A 1052 -34.59 -9.29 -1.68
C PHE A 1052 -33.20 -9.25 -1.06
N TRP A 1053 -32.88 -10.17 -0.14
CA TRP A 1053 -31.54 -10.29 0.45
C TRP A 1053 -30.46 -10.51 -0.63
N VAL A 1054 -30.69 -11.40 -1.60
CA VAL A 1054 -29.79 -11.63 -2.74
C VAL A 1054 -29.66 -10.36 -3.60
N ILE A 1055 -30.77 -9.71 -3.95
CA ILE A 1055 -30.78 -8.49 -4.77
C ILE A 1055 -30.01 -7.34 -4.07
N VAL A 1056 -30.13 -7.19 -2.75
CA VAL A 1056 -29.39 -6.17 -1.98
C VAL A 1056 -27.89 -6.46 -1.93
N HIS A 1057 -27.46 -7.73 -1.94
CA HIS A 1057 -26.03 -8.06 -2.04
C HIS A 1057 -25.47 -7.79 -3.44
N LEU A 1058 -26.28 -7.94 -4.48
CA LEU A 1058 -25.91 -7.63 -5.87
C LEU A 1058 -26.17 -6.16 -6.26
N TYR A 1059 -26.70 -5.33 -5.35
CA TYR A 1059 -26.98 -3.91 -5.64
C TYR A 1059 -25.74 -3.08 -6.04
N PRO A 1060 -24.54 -3.25 -5.45
CA PRO A 1060 -23.34 -2.56 -5.93
C PRO A 1060 -22.95 -2.96 -7.35
N PHE A 1061 -23.17 -4.23 -7.72
CA PHE A 1061 -22.94 -4.72 -9.07
C PHE A 1061 -23.96 -4.13 -10.07
N LEU A 1062 -25.25 -4.09 -9.73
CA LEU A 1062 -26.28 -3.41 -10.52
C LEU A 1062 -25.94 -1.93 -10.73
N LYS A 1063 -25.53 -1.23 -9.66
CA LYS A 1063 -25.08 0.17 -9.72
C LYS A 1063 -23.79 0.36 -10.53
N GLY A 1064 -22.97 -0.68 -10.67
CA GLY A 1064 -21.80 -0.70 -11.56
C GLY A 1064 -22.17 -0.90 -13.04
N LEU A 1065 -23.14 -1.76 -13.31
CA LEU A 1065 -23.68 -2.02 -14.67
C LEU A 1065 -24.42 -0.78 -15.25
N MET A 1066 -25.08 0.01 -14.39
CA MET A 1066 -25.76 1.27 -14.74
C MET A 1066 -24.76 2.43 -14.87
N GLY A 1067 -23.82 2.32 -15.83
CA GLY A 1067 -22.65 3.20 -15.95
C GLY A 1067 -22.94 4.71 -16.09
N ARG A 1068 -22.35 5.47 -15.15
CA ARG A 1068 -22.18 6.95 -15.05
C ARG A 1068 -23.44 7.84 -14.97
N GLN A 1069 -23.27 8.92 -14.18
CA GLN A 1069 -24.10 10.13 -14.03
C GLN A 1069 -25.45 10.06 -13.27
N ASN A 1070 -25.90 11.24 -12.84
CA ASN A 1070 -26.84 11.43 -11.72
C ASN A 1070 -28.32 11.32 -12.13
N ARG A 1071 -29.13 10.66 -11.28
CA ARG A 1071 -30.61 10.55 -11.31
C ARG A 1071 -31.24 9.87 -12.53
N THR A 1072 -30.85 10.19 -13.76
CA THR A 1072 -31.54 9.78 -15.00
C THR A 1072 -31.64 8.26 -15.21
N PRO A 1073 -30.57 7.43 -15.13
CA PRO A 1073 -30.70 5.99 -15.38
C PRO A 1073 -31.55 5.28 -14.32
N THR A 1074 -31.57 5.78 -13.08
CA THR A 1074 -32.41 5.23 -12.00
C THR A 1074 -33.90 5.46 -12.28
N ILE A 1075 -34.27 6.63 -12.81
CA ILE A 1075 -35.66 6.94 -13.17
C ILE A 1075 -36.14 6.01 -14.29
N VAL A 1076 -35.33 5.83 -15.36
CA VAL A 1076 -35.68 4.93 -16.47
C VAL A 1076 -35.86 3.49 -15.98
N VAL A 1077 -34.94 2.96 -15.17
CA VAL A 1077 -35.05 1.59 -14.64
C VAL A 1077 -36.27 1.42 -13.72
N ILE A 1078 -36.62 2.41 -12.90
CA ILE A 1078 -37.85 2.38 -12.08
C ILE A 1078 -39.10 2.32 -12.98
N TRP A 1079 -39.16 3.13 -14.05
CA TRP A 1079 -40.25 3.07 -15.03
C TRP A 1079 -40.28 1.74 -15.79
N SER A 1080 -39.14 1.16 -16.18
CA SER A 1080 -39.08 -0.16 -16.82
C SER A 1080 -39.57 -1.26 -15.89
N ILE A 1081 -39.23 -1.23 -14.59
CA ILE A 1081 -39.73 -2.18 -13.59
C ILE A 1081 -41.24 -2.01 -13.37
N LEU A 1082 -41.74 -0.78 -13.28
CA LEU A 1082 -43.17 -0.50 -13.19
C LEU A 1082 -43.92 -1.03 -14.42
N LEU A 1083 -43.48 -0.69 -15.63
CA LEU A 1083 -44.08 -1.16 -16.89
C LEU A 1083 -44.03 -2.68 -17.02
N ALA A 1084 -42.92 -3.32 -16.65
CA ALA A 1084 -42.81 -4.78 -16.61
C ALA A 1084 -43.80 -5.41 -15.61
N SER A 1085 -43.94 -4.83 -14.40
CA SER A 1085 -44.89 -5.33 -13.40
C SER A 1085 -46.35 -5.17 -13.86
N ILE A 1086 -46.69 -4.07 -14.52
CA ILE A 1086 -48.00 -3.84 -15.14
C ILE A 1086 -48.24 -4.85 -16.26
N PHE A 1087 -47.25 -5.10 -17.12
CA PHE A 1087 -47.34 -6.10 -18.19
C PHE A 1087 -47.54 -7.51 -17.63
N SER A 1088 -46.80 -7.92 -16.59
CA SER A 1088 -46.99 -9.22 -15.93
C SER A 1088 -48.36 -9.37 -15.26
N LEU A 1089 -48.87 -8.31 -14.61
CA LEU A 1089 -50.22 -8.30 -14.03
C LEU A 1089 -51.32 -8.38 -15.10
N LEU A 1090 -51.15 -7.68 -16.23
CA LEU A 1090 -52.04 -7.80 -17.38
C LEU A 1090 -51.99 -9.20 -18.00
N TRP A 1091 -50.80 -9.76 -18.17
CA TRP A 1091 -50.60 -11.11 -18.72
C TRP A 1091 -51.31 -12.18 -17.89
N VAL A 1092 -51.10 -12.18 -16.57
CA VAL A 1092 -51.74 -13.13 -15.63
C VAL A 1092 -53.26 -12.92 -15.57
N ARG A 1093 -53.75 -11.68 -15.73
CA ARG A 1093 -55.20 -11.40 -15.74
C ARG A 1093 -55.90 -11.79 -17.04
N ILE A 1094 -55.22 -11.65 -18.18
CA ILE A 1094 -55.74 -12.03 -19.50
C ILE A 1094 -55.70 -13.56 -19.65
N ASP A 1095 -54.55 -14.16 -19.33
CA ASP A 1095 -54.22 -15.58 -19.48
C ASP A 1095 -54.76 -16.19 -20.80
N PRO A 1096 -54.09 -15.92 -21.94
CA PRO A 1096 -54.59 -16.29 -23.26
C PRO A 1096 -54.34 -17.77 -23.61
N PHE A 1097 -53.64 -18.55 -22.78
CA PHE A 1097 -53.26 -19.94 -23.08
C PHE A 1097 -54.02 -20.99 -22.25
N VAL A 1098 -54.64 -20.61 -21.13
CA VAL A 1098 -55.58 -21.50 -20.44
C VAL A 1098 -56.96 -21.41 -21.10
N LEU A 1099 -57.38 -22.50 -21.73
CA LEU A 1099 -58.77 -22.72 -22.13
C LEU A 1099 -59.66 -22.67 -20.88
N LYS A 1100 -60.34 -21.54 -20.67
CA LYS A 1100 -61.28 -21.30 -19.57
C LYS A 1100 -62.52 -22.16 -19.74
N THR A 1101 -62.39 -23.44 -19.37
CA THR A 1101 -63.49 -24.40 -19.27
C THR A 1101 -64.51 -23.89 -18.26
N LYS A 1102 -65.65 -23.41 -18.75
CA LYS A 1102 -66.79 -23.12 -17.89
C LYS A 1102 -67.27 -24.42 -17.25
N GLY A 1103 -66.94 -24.60 -15.97
CA GLY A 1103 -67.63 -25.56 -15.12
C GLY A 1103 -69.15 -25.27 -15.10
N PRO A 1104 -69.97 -26.25 -14.70
CA PRO A 1104 -71.41 -26.07 -14.62
C PRO A 1104 -71.78 -24.89 -13.71
N ASP A 1105 -72.80 -24.15 -14.12
CA ASP A 1105 -73.33 -22.98 -13.40
C ASP A 1105 -73.78 -23.38 -11.99
N THR A 1106 -72.99 -23.03 -10.97
CA THR A 1106 -73.17 -23.53 -9.59
C THR A 1106 -74.54 -23.18 -9.01
N LYS A 1107 -75.15 -22.08 -9.46
CA LYS A 1107 -76.52 -21.69 -9.10
C LYS A 1107 -77.58 -22.69 -9.54
N LYS A 1108 -77.30 -23.56 -10.53
CA LYS A 1108 -78.17 -24.66 -10.97
C LYS A 1108 -77.89 -25.98 -10.27
N CYS A 1109 -76.73 -26.14 -9.64
CA CYS A 1109 -76.35 -27.36 -8.93
C CYS A 1109 -76.79 -27.39 -7.46
N GLY A 1110 -77.20 -26.24 -6.88
CA GLY A 1110 -77.80 -26.18 -5.54
C GLY A 1110 -76.83 -26.44 -4.37
N VAL A 1111 -75.53 -26.54 -4.64
CA VAL A 1111 -74.49 -26.73 -3.62
C VAL A 1111 -73.81 -25.39 -3.34
N ASN A 1112 -73.93 -24.90 -2.10
CA ASN A 1112 -73.04 -23.87 -1.58
C ASN A 1112 -71.73 -24.54 -1.12
N CYS A 1113 -70.69 -24.38 -1.92
CA CYS A 1113 -69.29 -24.54 -1.55
C CYS A 1113 -68.58 -23.21 -1.79
#